data_AF-A0A497RWT8-F1
#
_entry.id   AF-A0A497RWT8-F1
#
_cell.length_a   1.000
_cell.length_b   1.000
_cell.length_c   1.000
_cell.angle_alpha   90.00
_cell.angle_beta   90.00
_cell.angle_gamma   90.00
#
_symmetry.space_group_name_H-M   'P 1'
#
loop_
_entity.id
_entity.type
_entity.pdbx_description
1 polymer ?
#
loop_
_entity_poly.entity_id
_entity_poly.type
_entity_poly.pdbx_seq_one_letter_code
_entity_poly.pdbx_strand_id
1 'polypeptide(L)'
;MPLIAKLGFSAAPRDVFFGFPNLDIVIVPQFTIFYIFAAISVASGILNRDKKTLYFLWAILSSVILILSIKYINLLYIRFVPFTYFIPLLLASDGLGRISRNLRARWLFLIIVVLSTLIWVNLGISGVISEVGKATGCGDNPILKATESYFRDFPFVSHGITYIPSWIRWNYEGLEGKKAYNTFREINDYLRDCNLSGRVDIEYSNSYNKFGTPRVFEVSPVFSNKSVMESLLLESSLTFPFFYYIQKEMSQDAWWPGFPIEMPSFDPDSGVESLRLYNVQYFIASSKETKDALDVNDRFHPLKEIGEFKVYAINEDSRYVEVPRREPVLVITDNWKQFSYDWFSSDYRETPLVFSPTVDEYDLSRFRIVVMDKPLRIQKNEDTQVFYPENITQALKSSQKIETDCTVTETLHEEELLINTNCINQPLLVKVSYFPNWRVEGAEKIYIASPSLMLIFPEKETIRIYYGETLADKIGNLSSILGILIVFYYLLTKNSRFRRSVHERLLILIRHRQLKTRISLFRERLSRLPDFLRRNWRWFLLSFFVFFALLTLFLYLDEQSSCNEFCLSRGYAGGERSFQGTVDHYHLGYNHQTENKRHNLLCTALCDKTRPEMVYVSNGYVQFNMAIVKDRENRLFLRMWDNVNCRSGDLYINDVFMKKIEGNGKFGWHEFEFKIPKEFTNSSRVTIKLEHSDPECYGWDLSEAYIRVPGCRCY
;
A
#
# COMPACT_ATOMS: atom_id res chain seq x y z
N MET A 1 16.79 -8.41 -0.25
CA MET A 1 17.10 -8.76 1.15
C MET A 1 16.47 -7.79 2.16
N PRO A 2 16.73 -6.47 2.16
CA PRO A 2 16.15 -5.58 3.18
C PRO A 2 14.61 -5.56 3.20
N LEU A 3 14.00 -5.68 2.02
CA LEU A 3 12.54 -5.73 1.86
C LEU A 3 11.93 -7.01 2.43
N ILE A 4 12.64 -8.14 2.40
CA ILE A 4 12.13 -9.45 2.84
C ILE A 4 12.02 -9.51 4.37
N ALA A 5 12.99 -8.92 5.08
CA ALA A 5 13.02 -8.91 6.54
C ALA A 5 11.90 -8.08 7.20
N LYS A 6 11.13 -7.30 6.43
CA LYS A 6 10.16 -6.31 6.94
C LYS A 6 8.72 -6.54 6.43
N LEU A 7 8.47 -7.67 5.74
CA LEU A 7 7.19 -7.94 5.04
C LEU A 7 5.95 -8.03 5.93
N GLY A 8 6.11 -8.47 7.19
CA GLY A 8 4.99 -8.64 8.13
C GLY A 8 4.39 -7.33 8.65
N PHE A 9 5.14 -6.21 8.55
CA PHE A 9 4.83 -4.96 9.26
C PHE A 9 4.42 -3.81 8.33
N SER A 10 4.21 -4.06 7.05
CA SER A 10 3.63 -3.07 6.13
C SER A 10 2.12 -2.93 6.35
N ALA A 11 1.63 -1.69 6.27
CA ALA A 11 0.22 -1.35 6.39
C ALA A 11 -0.49 -1.16 5.03
N ALA A 12 0.25 -1.28 3.92
CA ALA A 12 -0.33 -1.13 2.59
C ALA A 12 -1.46 -2.18 2.39
N PRO A 13 -2.72 -1.75 2.12
CA PRO A 13 -3.86 -2.65 2.06
C PRO A 13 -3.72 -3.59 0.85
N ARG A 14 -3.73 -4.91 1.11
CA ARG A 14 -3.47 -5.98 0.10
C ARG A 14 -4.36 -5.91 -1.12
N ASP A 15 -5.56 -5.35 -1.03
CA ASP A 15 -6.55 -5.48 -2.10
C ASP A 15 -6.80 -4.17 -2.88
N VAL A 16 -6.47 -2.99 -2.33
CA VAL A 16 -6.77 -1.71 -2.99
C VAL A 16 -5.63 -1.20 -3.86
N PHE A 17 -4.36 -1.40 -3.45
CA PHE A 17 -3.21 -1.00 -4.26
C PHE A 17 -2.57 -2.14 -5.03
N PHE A 18 -3.04 -3.38 -4.87
CA PHE A 18 -2.38 -4.56 -5.44
C PHE A 18 -3.26 -5.34 -6.41
N GLY A 19 -4.20 -4.70 -7.11
CA GLY A 19 -4.62 -5.22 -8.41
C GLY A 19 -3.38 -5.51 -9.28
N PHE A 20 -3.45 -6.47 -10.22
CA PHE A 20 -2.42 -6.45 -11.26
C PHE A 20 -2.46 -5.05 -11.85
N PRO A 21 -1.34 -4.30 -11.87
CA PRO A 21 -1.36 -2.99 -12.51
C PRO A 21 -1.93 -3.21 -13.90
N ASN A 22 -2.87 -2.36 -14.31
CA ASN A 22 -3.31 -2.36 -15.69
C ASN A 22 -2.02 -2.39 -16.55
N LEU A 23 -1.98 -3.24 -17.58
CA LEU A 23 -0.82 -3.34 -18.46
C LEU A 23 -0.42 -1.96 -18.99
N ASP A 24 -1.37 -1.05 -19.14
CA ASP A 24 -1.17 0.35 -19.52
C ASP A 24 -0.35 1.17 -18.50
N ILE A 25 -0.34 0.76 -17.22
CA ILE A 25 0.51 1.34 -16.18
C ILE A 25 1.92 0.75 -16.26
N VAL A 26 2.11 -0.49 -16.72
CA VAL A 26 3.46 -1.08 -16.83
C VAL A 26 4.12 -0.70 -18.17
N ILE A 27 3.31 -0.66 -19.23
CA ILE A 27 3.67 -0.35 -20.61
C ILE A 27 2.91 0.91 -21.00
N VAL A 28 3.63 2.02 -21.04
CA VAL A 28 3.09 3.34 -21.33
C VAL A 28 2.82 3.43 -22.84
N PRO A 29 1.56 3.52 -23.32
CA PRO A 29 1.27 3.52 -24.76
C PRO A 29 1.97 4.67 -25.50
N GLN A 30 2.13 5.82 -24.83
CA GLN A 30 2.86 6.98 -25.36
C GLN A 30 4.35 6.69 -25.61
N PHE A 31 4.92 5.61 -25.03
CA PHE A 31 6.32 5.22 -25.22
C PHE A 31 6.54 4.23 -26.37
N THR A 32 5.52 3.93 -27.17
CA THR A 32 5.59 2.91 -28.23
C THR A 32 6.74 3.11 -29.21
N ILE A 33 7.01 4.35 -29.64
CA ILE A 33 8.14 4.64 -30.52
C ILE A 33 9.49 4.32 -29.86
N PHE A 34 9.61 4.56 -28.55
CA PHE A 34 10.80 4.19 -27.80
C PHE A 34 10.92 2.67 -27.64
N TYR A 35 9.81 1.95 -27.47
CA TYR A 35 9.82 0.49 -27.44
C TYR A 35 10.31 -0.11 -28.76
N ILE A 36 9.99 0.49 -29.91
CA ILE A 36 10.53 0.07 -31.22
C ILE A 36 12.05 0.22 -31.26
N PHE A 37 12.59 1.38 -30.88
CA PHE A 37 14.05 1.58 -30.84
C PHE A 37 14.73 0.69 -29.79
N ALA A 38 14.08 0.47 -28.65
CA ALA A 38 14.56 -0.44 -27.63
C ALA A 38 14.65 -1.88 -28.16
N ALA A 39 13.67 -2.33 -28.94
CA ALA A 39 13.69 -3.65 -29.58
C ALA A 39 14.89 -3.82 -30.52
N ILE A 40 15.29 -2.76 -31.24
CA ILE A 40 16.50 -2.76 -32.08
C ILE A 40 17.76 -2.93 -31.24
N SER A 41 17.87 -2.22 -30.11
CA SER A 41 18.99 -2.40 -29.16
C SER A 41 19.02 -3.82 -28.59
N VAL A 42 17.85 -4.36 -28.21
CA VAL A 42 17.71 -5.70 -27.64
C VAL A 42 18.12 -6.77 -28.65
N ALA A 43 17.55 -6.75 -29.87
CA ALA A 43 17.87 -7.71 -30.91
C ALA A 43 19.36 -7.68 -31.27
N SER A 44 19.90 -6.49 -31.53
CA SER A 44 21.32 -6.32 -31.83
C SER A 44 22.22 -6.71 -30.66
N GLY A 45 21.83 -6.39 -29.42
CA GLY A 45 22.60 -6.69 -28.22
C GLY A 45 22.63 -8.18 -27.88
N ILE A 46 21.51 -8.89 -28.04
CA ILE A 46 21.45 -10.35 -27.85
C ILE A 46 22.31 -11.05 -28.91
N LEU A 47 22.17 -10.69 -30.18
CA LEU A 47 22.96 -11.27 -31.28
C LEU A 47 24.47 -11.09 -31.06
N ASN A 48 24.87 -9.92 -30.57
CA ASN A 48 26.29 -9.59 -30.34
C ASN A 48 26.79 -9.91 -28.92
N ARG A 49 25.96 -10.52 -28.05
CA ARG A 49 26.24 -10.76 -26.62
C ARG A 49 26.75 -9.50 -25.89
N ASP A 50 26.15 -8.37 -26.18
CA ASP A 50 26.48 -7.09 -25.55
C ASP A 50 26.07 -7.10 -24.07
N LYS A 51 27.07 -6.96 -23.21
CA LYS A 51 26.90 -6.95 -21.76
C LYS A 51 26.01 -5.80 -21.27
N LYS A 52 25.99 -4.67 -21.97
CA LYS A 52 25.14 -3.53 -21.59
C LYS A 52 23.67 -3.86 -21.77
N THR A 53 23.30 -4.36 -22.93
CA THR A 53 21.93 -4.79 -23.24
C THR A 53 21.46 -5.88 -22.27
N LEU A 54 22.31 -6.88 -21.99
CA LEU A 54 22.00 -7.94 -21.02
C LEU A 54 21.78 -7.39 -19.60
N TYR A 55 22.56 -6.39 -19.18
CA TYR A 55 22.38 -5.74 -17.88
C TYR A 55 21.03 -5.00 -17.79
N PHE A 56 20.66 -4.24 -18.83
CA PHE A 56 19.37 -3.55 -18.87
C PHE A 56 18.18 -4.52 -18.91
N LEU A 57 18.28 -5.61 -19.68
CA LEU A 57 17.27 -6.67 -19.71
C LEU A 57 17.12 -7.33 -18.34
N TRP A 58 18.23 -7.61 -17.66
CA TRP A 58 18.20 -8.17 -16.30
C TRP A 58 17.54 -7.20 -15.30
N ALA A 59 17.80 -5.90 -15.41
CA ALA A 59 17.18 -4.89 -14.56
C ALA A 59 15.66 -4.79 -14.81
N ILE A 60 15.21 -4.80 -16.07
CA ILE A 60 13.77 -4.86 -16.40
C ILE A 60 13.14 -6.13 -15.84
N LEU A 61 13.76 -7.29 -16.09
CA LEU A 61 13.27 -8.58 -15.59
C LEU A 61 13.13 -8.58 -14.07
N SER A 62 14.14 -8.07 -13.36
CA SER A 62 14.12 -7.95 -11.90
C SER A 62 12.97 -7.05 -11.43
N SER A 63 12.76 -5.91 -12.10
CA SER A 63 11.65 -5.01 -11.81
C SER A 63 10.28 -5.66 -12.04
N VAL A 64 10.11 -6.36 -13.17
CA VAL A 64 8.86 -7.06 -13.50
C VAL A 64 8.60 -8.16 -12.47
N ILE A 65 9.60 -8.94 -12.08
CA ILE A 65 9.47 -9.95 -11.02
C ILE A 65 9.00 -9.30 -9.72
N LEU A 66 9.56 -8.16 -9.32
CA LEU A 66 9.17 -7.45 -8.10
C LEU A 66 7.74 -6.88 -8.19
N ILE A 67 7.32 -6.37 -9.35
CA ILE A 67 5.94 -5.93 -9.60
C ILE A 67 4.98 -7.11 -9.54
N LEU A 68 5.31 -8.25 -10.12
CA LEU A 68 4.46 -9.45 -10.07
C LEU A 68 4.43 -10.06 -8.67
N SER A 69 5.52 -9.91 -7.91
CA SER A 69 5.63 -10.40 -6.53
C SER A 69 4.99 -9.46 -5.52
N ILE A 70 4.51 -8.28 -5.94
CA ILE A 70 4.09 -7.18 -5.08
C ILE A 70 3.00 -7.59 -4.06
N LYS A 71 2.04 -8.41 -4.52
CA LYS A 71 0.95 -8.98 -3.71
C LYS A 71 1.44 -9.80 -2.52
N TYR A 72 2.59 -10.47 -2.69
CA TYR A 72 3.17 -11.34 -1.67
C TYR A 72 4.07 -10.56 -0.72
N ILE A 73 4.55 -9.38 -1.13
CA ILE A 73 5.49 -8.56 -0.37
C ILE A 73 4.86 -7.33 0.29
N ASN A 74 3.54 -7.10 0.17
CA ASN A 74 2.81 -5.99 0.81
C ASN A 74 3.47 -4.61 0.59
N LEU A 75 4.01 -4.33 -0.60
CA LEU A 75 4.63 -3.05 -0.98
C LEU A 75 3.88 -2.35 -2.11
N LEU A 76 4.00 -1.02 -2.26
CA LEU A 76 3.38 -0.34 -3.40
C LEU A 76 4.15 -0.58 -4.70
N TYR A 77 3.46 -1.02 -5.76
CA TYR A 77 4.09 -1.31 -7.07
C TYR A 77 4.76 -0.09 -7.72
N ILE A 78 4.29 1.12 -7.36
CA ILE A 78 4.84 2.40 -7.83
C ILE A 78 6.35 2.55 -7.55
N ARG A 79 6.89 1.79 -6.58
CA ARG A 79 8.33 1.77 -6.28
C ARG A 79 9.17 1.12 -7.38
N PHE A 80 8.57 0.25 -8.19
CA PHE A 80 9.28 -0.53 -9.21
C PHE A 80 8.90 -0.14 -10.64
N VAL A 81 7.71 0.42 -10.85
CA VAL A 81 7.26 0.90 -12.16
C VAL A 81 8.23 1.90 -12.85
N PRO A 82 8.90 2.84 -12.16
CA PRO A 82 9.85 3.74 -12.82
C PRO A 82 10.97 3.02 -13.59
N PHE A 83 11.37 1.80 -13.18
CA PHE A 83 12.37 1.02 -13.91
C PHE A 83 11.82 0.47 -15.23
N THR A 84 10.53 0.10 -15.28
CA THR A 84 9.89 -0.34 -16.54
C THR A 84 9.68 0.81 -17.51
N TYR A 85 9.76 2.06 -17.05
CA TYR A 85 9.69 3.26 -17.89
C TYR A 85 11.07 3.71 -18.36
N PHE A 86 12.01 3.86 -17.42
CA PHE A 86 13.30 4.47 -17.69
C PHE A 86 14.24 3.57 -18.48
N ILE A 87 14.24 2.25 -18.20
CA ILE A 87 15.18 1.33 -18.88
C ILE A 87 14.86 1.19 -20.37
N PRO A 88 13.59 1.05 -20.81
CA PRO A 88 13.28 1.08 -22.23
C PRO A 88 13.70 2.38 -22.93
N LEU A 89 13.62 3.54 -22.27
CA LEU A 89 14.13 4.80 -22.83
C LEU A 89 15.66 4.76 -23.03
N LEU A 90 16.41 4.18 -22.08
CA LEU A 90 17.86 3.97 -22.24
C LEU A 90 18.18 3.00 -23.38
N LEU A 91 17.42 1.91 -23.51
CA LEU A 91 17.57 0.96 -24.62
C LEU A 91 17.20 1.60 -25.97
N ALA A 92 16.19 2.46 -26.00
CA ALA A 92 15.81 3.22 -27.18
C ALA A 92 16.94 4.15 -27.64
N SER A 93 17.59 4.84 -26.69
CA SER A 93 18.75 5.69 -26.96
C SER A 93 19.92 4.89 -27.53
N ASP A 94 20.22 3.70 -26.97
CA ASP A 94 21.24 2.80 -27.51
C ASP A 94 20.87 2.29 -28.91
N GLY A 95 19.59 1.98 -29.15
CA GLY A 95 19.08 1.55 -30.46
C GLY A 95 19.28 2.63 -31.53
N LEU A 96 18.89 3.88 -31.22
CA LEU A 96 19.16 5.04 -32.07
C LEU A 96 20.67 5.24 -32.33
N GLY A 97 21.50 5.04 -31.31
CA GLY A 97 22.96 5.08 -31.43
C GLY A 97 23.50 4.02 -32.40
N ARG A 98 22.94 2.81 -32.40
CA ARG A 98 23.33 1.73 -33.32
C ARG A 98 22.92 2.03 -34.76
N ILE A 99 21.71 2.55 -34.96
CA ILE A 99 21.21 2.96 -36.30
C ILE A 99 22.09 4.06 -36.89
N SER A 100 22.40 5.08 -36.08
CA SER A 100 23.19 6.23 -36.53
C SER A 100 24.67 5.91 -36.75
N ARG A 101 25.17 4.76 -36.29
CA ARG A 101 26.59 4.39 -36.35
C ARG A 101 27.12 4.33 -37.78
N ASN A 102 26.31 3.99 -38.76
CA ASN A 102 26.75 3.88 -40.15
C ASN A 102 26.50 5.16 -40.98
N LEU A 103 25.93 6.20 -40.38
CA LEU A 103 25.69 7.48 -41.06
C LEU A 103 27.00 8.27 -41.15
N ARG A 104 27.31 8.79 -42.35
CA ARG A 104 28.49 9.65 -42.57
C ARG A 104 28.42 10.97 -41.78
N ALA A 105 27.23 11.53 -41.61
CA ALA A 105 26.99 12.79 -40.91
C ALA A 105 26.21 12.58 -39.60
N ARG A 106 26.83 11.92 -38.62
CA ARG A 106 26.18 11.57 -37.34
C ARG A 106 25.68 12.77 -36.53
N TRP A 107 26.37 13.90 -36.62
CA TRP A 107 25.99 15.13 -35.91
C TRP A 107 24.67 15.72 -36.46
N LEU A 108 24.45 15.66 -37.77
CA LEU A 108 23.19 16.08 -38.39
C LEU A 108 22.03 15.19 -37.94
N PHE A 109 22.25 13.88 -37.82
CA PHE A 109 21.23 12.96 -37.28
C PHE A 109 20.80 13.34 -35.86
N LEU A 110 21.75 13.69 -34.99
CA LEU A 110 21.42 14.14 -33.62
C LEU A 110 20.60 15.43 -33.64
N ILE A 111 20.96 16.41 -34.48
CA ILE A 111 20.20 17.66 -34.62
C ILE A 111 18.78 17.35 -35.12
N ILE A 112 18.63 16.49 -36.12
CA ILE A 112 17.32 16.07 -36.64
C ILE A 112 16.49 15.42 -35.53
N VAL A 113 17.06 14.47 -34.77
CA VAL A 113 16.33 13.82 -33.67
C VAL A 113 15.91 14.83 -32.61
N VAL A 114 16.77 15.78 -32.23
CA VAL A 114 16.43 16.83 -31.25
C VAL A 114 15.32 17.74 -31.79
N LEU A 115 15.46 18.24 -33.02
CA LEU A 115 14.46 19.10 -33.65
C LEU A 115 13.14 18.38 -33.84
N SER A 116 13.13 17.15 -34.34
CA SER A 116 11.94 16.32 -34.47
C SER A 116 11.26 16.07 -33.13
N THR A 117 12.04 15.87 -32.06
CA THR A 117 11.50 15.71 -30.71
C THR A 117 10.89 17.01 -30.19
N LEU A 118 11.57 18.15 -30.36
CA LEU A 118 11.06 19.47 -29.96
C LEU A 118 9.78 19.82 -30.73
N ILE A 119 9.75 19.57 -32.03
CA ILE A 119 8.59 19.76 -32.90
C ILE A 119 7.45 18.85 -32.43
N TRP A 120 7.73 17.56 -32.21
CA TRP A 120 6.74 16.58 -31.76
C TRP A 120 6.13 16.93 -30.39
N VAL A 121 6.95 17.32 -29.41
CA VAL A 121 6.49 17.67 -28.06
C VAL A 121 5.67 18.97 -28.03
N ASN A 122 6.08 19.99 -28.80
CA ASN A 122 5.43 21.31 -28.77
C ASN A 122 4.17 21.38 -29.64
N LEU A 123 4.16 20.73 -30.81
CA LEU A 123 3.05 20.83 -31.77
C LEU A 123 2.14 19.61 -31.73
N GLY A 124 2.63 18.44 -31.27
CA GLY A 124 1.95 17.18 -31.52
C GLY A 124 1.93 16.84 -33.02
N ILE A 125 1.56 15.61 -33.39
CA ILE A 125 1.53 15.23 -34.82
C ILE A 125 0.43 16.01 -35.57
N SER A 126 -0.71 16.28 -34.92
CA SER A 126 -1.79 17.11 -35.48
C SER A 126 -1.35 18.56 -35.71
N GLY A 127 -0.67 19.20 -34.75
CA GLY A 127 -0.18 20.58 -34.92
C GLY A 127 0.90 20.70 -35.99
N VAL A 128 1.75 19.68 -36.18
CA VAL A 128 2.69 19.63 -37.31
C VAL A 128 1.95 19.58 -38.65
N ILE A 129 0.95 18.70 -38.76
CA ILE A 129 0.13 18.58 -39.99
C ILE A 129 -0.59 19.91 -40.29
N SER A 130 -1.14 20.56 -39.26
CA SER A 130 -1.79 21.87 -39.37
C SER A 130 -0.84 22.97 -39.85
N GLU A 131 0.36 23.09 -39.25
CA GLU A 131 1.35 24.10 -39.66
C GLU A 131 1.92 23.83 -41.05
N VAL A 132 2.14 22.57 -41.43
CA VAL A 132 2.52 22.21 -42.81
C VAL A 132 1.40 22.56 -43.79
N GLY A 133 0.13 22.34 -43.43
CA GLY A 133 -1.03 22.74 -44.22
C GLY A 133 -1.10 24.25 -44.45
N LYS A 134 -0.81 25.05 -43.41
CA LYS A 134 -0.71 26.51 -43.52
C LYS A 134 0.47 26.96 -44.40
N ALA A 135 1.65 26.38 -44.19
CA ALA A 135 2.86 26.75 -44.92
C ALA A 135 2.83 26.37 -46.41
N THR A 136 2.10 25.31 -46.76
CA THR A 136 1.97 24.82 -48.15
C THR A 136 0.76 25.37 -48.88
N GLY A 137 -0.13 26.12 -48.20
CA GLY A 137 -1.40 26.59 -48.77
C GLY A 137 -2.44 25.49 -49.01
N CYS A 138 -2.19 24.28 -48.51
CA CYS A 138 -3.01 23.08 -48.71
C CYS A 138 -3.89 22.73 -47.49
N GLY A 139 -4.14 23.69 -46.58
CA GLY A 139 -4.87 23.44 -45.33
C GLY A 139 -6.28 22.87 -45.48
N ASP A 140 -6.94 23.10 -46.62
CA ASP A 140 -8.26 22.54 -46.94
C ASP A 140 -8.22 21.23 -47.75
N ASN A 141 -7.04 20.66 -47.98
CA ASN A 141 -6.93 19.41 -48.72
C ASN A 141 -7.57 18.25 -47.91
N PRO A 142 -8.56 17.52 -48.48
CA PRO A 142 -9.27 16.45 -47.79
C PRO A 142 -8.35 15.29 -47.37
N ILE A 143 -7.25 15.06 -48.08
CA ILE A 143 -6.22 14.08 -47.69
C ILE A 143 -5.50 14.56 -46.43
N LEU A 144 -5.17 15.85 -46.34
CA LEU A 144 -4.49 16.41 -45.17
C LEU A 144 -5.40 16.38 -43.94
N LYS A 145 -6.69 16.72 -44.09
CA LYS A 145 -7.70 16.62 -43.01
C LYS A 145 -8.00 15.18 -42.60
N ALA A 146 -8.06 14.24 -43.56
CA ALA A 146 -8.20 12.82 -43.26
C ALA A 146 -6.95 12.27 -42.53
N THR A 147 -5.77 12.74 -42.91
CA THR A 147 -4.50 12.40 -42.25
C THR A 147 -4.46 12.97 -40.83
N GLU A 148 -4.86 14.23 -40.64
CA GLU A 148 -4.97 14.86 -39.31
C GLU A 148 -5.99 14.13 -38.42
N SER A 149 -7.16 13.74 -38.95
CA SER A 149 -8.16 12.95 -38.22
C SER A 149 -7.65 11.55 -37.87
N TYR A 150 -6.99 10.87 -38.82
CA TYR A 150 -6.43 9.54 -38.59
C TYR A 150 -5.33 9.55 -37.52
N PHE A 151 -4.47 10.58 -37.54
CA PHE A 151 -3.45 10.74 -36.51
C PHE A 151 -4.01 11.27 -35.18
N ARG A 152 -5.06 12.08 -35.17
CA ARG A 152 -5.74 12.52 -33.94
C ARG A 152 -6.31 11.34 -33.14
N ASP A 153 -6.87 10.36 -33.85
CA ASP A 153 -7.53 9.19 -33.26
C ASP A 153 -6.55 8.00 -33.08
N PHE A 154 -5.27 8.18 -33.42
CA PHE A 154 -4.22 7.16 -33.25
C PHE A 154 -3.69 7.17 -31.81
N PRO A 155 -3.65 6.02 -31.11
CA PRO A 155 -3.25 5.94 -29.69
C PRO A 155 -1.79 6.31 -29.39
N PHE A 156 -1.00 6.62 -30.42
CA PHE A 156 0.43 6.96 -30.33
C PHE A 156 0.73 8.45 -30.57
N VAL A 157 -0.28 9.26 -30.87
CA VAL A 157 -0.12 10.68 -31.17
C VAL A 157 -0.37 11.52 -29.93
N SER A 158 0.71 12.05 -29.35
CA SER A 158 0.61 13.04 -28.28
C SER A 158 -0.03 14.32 -28.81
N HIS A 159 -1.09 14.78 -28.13
CA HIS A 159 -1.54 16.16 -28.24
C HIS A 159 -0.42 17.06 -27.70
N GLY A 160 -0.22 18.26 -28.29
CA GLY A 160 0.79 19.20 -27.81
C GLY A 160 0.61 19.44 -26.30
N ILE A 161 1.65 19.17 -25.51
CA ILE A 161 1.54 19.21 -24.04
C ILE A 161 1.78 20.65 -23.57
N THR A 162 0.71 21.45 -23.53
CA THR A 162 0.79 22.88 -23.21
C THR A 162 0.90 23.19 -21.72
N TYR A 163 0.62 22.23 -20.83
CA TYR A 163 0.64 22.44 -19.38
C TYR A 163 2.03 22.27 -18.75
N ILE A 164 3.03 21.72 -19.46
CA ILE A 164 4.37 21.47 -18.87
C ILE A 164 5.01 22.76 -18.33
N PRO A 165 5.04 23.90 -19.06
CA PRO A 165 5.63 25.12 -18.53
C PRO A 165 4.95 25.63 -17.26
N SER A 166 3.62 25.57 -17.20
CA SER A 166 2.87 25.96 -15.99
C SER A 166 3.08 24.96 -14.86
N TRP A 167 3.15 23.66 -15.14
CA TRP A 167 3.44 22.62 -14.15
C TRP A 167 4.86 22.73 -13.60
N ILE A 168 5.87 22.95 -14.44
CA ILE A 168 7.26 23.19 -13.99
C ILE A 168 7.28 24.43 -13.11
N ARG A 169 6.73 25.56 -13.59
CA ARG A 169 6.67 26.77 -12.79
C ARG A 169 5.98 26.51 -11.45
N TRP A 170 4.83 25.86 -11.44
CA TRP A 170 4.08 25.54 -10.24
C TRP A 170 4.89 24.68 -9.24
N ASN A 171 5.58 23.65 -9.70
CA ASN A 171 6.31 22.75 -8.79
C ASN A 171 7.68 23.30 -8.36
N TYR A 172 8.29 24.21 -9.14
CA TYR A 172 9.64 24.71 -8.91
C TYR A 172 9.71 26.19 -8.46
N GLU A 173 8.60 26.93 -8.40
CA GLU A 173 8.57 28.31 -7.87
C GLU A 173 8.69 28.42 -6.34
N GLY A 174 8.76 27.28 -5.64
CA GLY A 174 8.83 27.19 -4.19
C GLY A 174 7.50 27.46 -3.49
N LEU A 175 7.47 27.27 -2.16
CA LEU A 175 6.30 27.64 -1.35
C LEU A 175 6.17 29.16 -1.29
N GLU A 176 7.30 29.86 -1.18
CA GLU A 176 7.41 31.32 -1.08
C GLU A 176 6.85 32.06 -2.31
N GLY A 177 6.91 31.43 -3.48
CA GLY A 177 6.34 31.95 -4.72
C GLY A 177 4.82 31.87 -4.79
N LYS A 178 4.18 31.11 -3.89
CA LYS A 178 2.72 30.91 -3.89
C LYS A 178 2.01 32.12 -3.32
N LYS A 179 0.91 32.51 -3.96
CA LYS A 179 0.06 33.62 -3.49
C LYS A 179 -0.44 33.43 -2.06
N ALA A 180 -0.75 32.19 -1.69
CA ALA A 180 -1.27 31.86 -0.36
C ALA A 180 -0.18 31.64 0.70
N TYR A 181 1.12 31.75 0.36
CA TYR A 181 2.23 31.42 1.25
C TYR A 181 2.19 32.14 2.59
N ASN A 182 1.79 33.42 2.61
CA ASN A 182 1.72 34.20 3.84
C ASN A 182 0.78 33.57 4.89
N THR A 183 -0.35 32.99 4.46
CA THR A 183 -1.29 32.29 5.35
C THR A 183 -0.64 31.04 5.94
N PHE A 184 0.02 30.22 5.12
CA PHE A 184 0.74 29.03 5.58
C PHE A 184 1.86 29.40 6.58
N ARG A 185 2.61 30.45 6.28
CA ARG A 185 3.68 30.96 7.15
C ARG A 185 3.12 31.42 8.49
N GLU A 186 2.06 32.22 8.48
CA GLU A 186 1.46 32.76 9.71
C GLU A 186 0.89 31.64 10.62
N ILE A 187 0.28 30.60 10.03
CA ILE A 187 -0.18 29.42 10.79
C ILE A 187 1.01 28.75 11.48
N ASN A 188 2.11 28.51 10.76
CA ASN A 188 3.26 27.83 11.32
C ASN A 188 4.04 28.68 12.33
N ASP A 189 4.16 29.98 12.10
CA ASP A 189 4.77 30.90 13.07
C ASP A 189 3.93 30.97 14.35
N TYR A 190 2.59 31.03 14.23
CA TYR A 190 1.70 30.98 15.38
C TYR A 190 1.83 29.67 16.16
N LEU A 191 1.84 28.54 15.46
CA LEU A 191 2.05 27.23 16.09
C LEU A 191 3.40 27.19 16.80
N ARG A 192 4.48 27.70 16.20
CA ARG A 192 5.82 27.73 16.81
C ARG A 192 5.81 28.38 18.19
N ASP A 193 5.02 29.44 18.35
CA ASP A 193 4.92 30.22 19.59
C ASP A 193 3.95 29.59 20.63
N CYS A 194 3.17 28.58 20.25
CA CYS A 194 2.24 27.91 21.16
C CYS A 194 2.95 26.92 22.11
N ASN A 195 2.56 26.92 23.39
CA ASN A 195 3.30 26.25 24.46
C ASN A 195 2.92 24.79 24.72
N LEU A 196 1.75 24.30 24.30
CA LEU A 196 1.39 22.89 24.51
C LEU A 196 2.31 21.97 23.71
N SER A 197 2.79 20.93 24.38
CA SER A 197 3.61 19.85 23.83
C SER A 197 2.74 18.76 23.24
N GLY A 198 2.88 18.49 21.95
CA GLY A 198 2.13 17.45 21.27
C GLY A 198 2.11 17.63 19.76
N ARG A 199 1.31 16.80 19.09
CA ARG A 199 1.13 16.82 17.65
C ARG A 199 0.08 17.85 17.22
N VAL A 200 0.16 18.25 15.97
CA VAL A 200 -0.85 19.04 15.26
C VAL A 200 -1.52 18.12 14.24
N ASP A 201 -2.83 18.16 14.18
CA ASP A 201 -3.59 17.58 13.08
C ASP A 201 -4.34 18.66 12.30
N ILE A 202 -4.56 18.44 11.02
CA ILE A 202 -5.14 19.44 10.11
C ILE A 202 -6.27 18.78 9.32
N GLU A 203 -7.41 19.47 9.24
CA GLU A 203 -8.53 19.08 8.39
C GLU A 203 -8.06 18.87 6.95
N TYR A 204 -8.47 17.79 6.29
CA TYR A 204 -8.11 17.55 4.90
C TYR A 204 -8.91 18.43 3.94
N SER A 205 -8.24 19.05 2.96
CA SER A 205 -8.91 19.75 1.87
C SER A 205 -8.09 19.78 0.58
N ASN A 206 -8.75 19.45 -0.54
CA ASN A 206 -8.14 19.62 -1.87
C ASN A 206 -7.85 21.10 -2.21
N SER A 207 -8.50 22.04 -1.51
CA SER A 207 -8.28 23.49 -1.69
C SER A 207 -6.85 23.92 -1.37
N TYR A 208 -6.13 23.13 -0.56
CA TYR A 208 -4.75 23.38 -0.16
C TYR A 208 -3.77 23.33 -1.33
N ASN A 209 -4.17 22.80 -2.49
CA ASN A 209 -3.35 22.89 -3.69
C ASN A 209 -2.92 24.34 -3.99
N LYS A 210 -3.65 25.37 -3.57
CA LYS A 210 -3.20 26.79 -3.68
C LYS A 210 -1.84 27.10 -3.04
N PHE A 211 -1.37 26.26 -2.12
CA PHE A 211 -0.04 26.32 -1.51
C PHE A 211 1.02 25.52 -2.30
N GLY A 212 0.67 24.93 -3.44
CA GLY A 212 1.52 24.12 -4.30
C GLY A 212 1.13 22.64 -4.31
N THR A 213 0.59 22.11 -3.22
CA THR A 213 0.15 20.72 -3.07
C THR A 213 -0.93 20.62 -2.00
N PRO A 214 -1.92 19.70 -2.13
CA PRO A 214 -2.88 19.45 -1.05
C PRO A 214 -2.22 18.92 0.24
N ARG A 215 -1.02 18.33 0.14
CA ARG A 215 -0.24 17.75 1.25
C ARG A 215 0.73 18.76 1.89
N VAL A 216 0.46 20.06 1.78
CA VAL A 216 1.44 21.09 2.17
C VAL A 216 1.80 21.02 3.65
N PHE A 217 0.88 20.61 4.52
CA PHE A 217 1.12 20.63 5.96
C PHE A 217 2.05 19.52 6.47
N GLU A 218 2.43 18.54 5.64
CA GLU A 218 3.46 17.55 5.99
C GLU A 218 4.83 18.18 6.27
N VAL A 219 5.13 19.33 5.67
CA VAL A 219 6.39 20.06 5.88
C VAL A 219 6.35 20.99 7.09
N SER A 220 5.18 21.14 7.73
CA SER A 220 4.98 22.05 8.88
C SER A 220 6.00 21.87 9.99
N PRO A 221 6.49 20.66 10.35
CA PRO A 221 7.50 20.51 11.39
C PRO A 221 8.78 21.32 11.16
N VAL A 222 9.17 21.55 9.90
CA VAL A 222 10.34 22.38 9.55
C VAL A 222 10.12 23.85 9.92
N PHE A 223 8.86 24.31 9.91
CA PHE A 223 8.49 25.69 10.21
C PHE A 223 8.04 25.87 11.66
N SER A 224 7.18 25.00 12.19
CA SER A 224 6.58 25.16 13.52
C SER A 224 7.36 24.48 14.65
N ASN A 225 8.32 23.60 14.34
CA ASN A 225 8.95 22.69 15.30
C ASN A 225 7.94 21.84 16.09
N LYS A 226 6.75 21.60 15.51
CA LYS A 226 5.73 20.69 16.05
C LYS A 226 5.56 19.50 15.13
N SER A 227 5.45 18.31 15.71
CA SER A 227 5.11 17.10 14.97
C SER A 227 3.69 17.21 14.40
N VAL A 228 3.48 16.63 13.22
CA VAL A 228 2.15 16.50 12.60
C VAL A 228 1.77 15.02 12.49
N MET A 229 0.48 14.74 12.28
CA MET A 229 0.00 13.38 12.02
C MET A 229 0.33 12.88 10.60
N GLU A 230 0.31 13.77 9.61
CA GLU A 230 0.58 13.43 8.20
C GLU A 230 2.08 13.52 7.86
N SER A 231 2.61 12.57 7.07
CA SER A 231 4.00 12.60 6.60
C SER A 231 4.16 11.88 5.26
N LEU A 232 5.21 12.22 4.52
CA LEU A 232 5.62 11.45 3.34
C LEU A 232 5.92 9.98 3.73
N LEU A 233 5.57 9.04 2.85
CA LEU A 233 5.75 7.58 3.03
C LEU A 233 4.95 6.95 4.19
N LEU A 234 3.88 7.62 4.64
CA LEU A 234 2.96 7.14 5.68
C LEU A 234 2.44 5.72 5.42
N GLU A 235 2.38 5.24 4.17
CA GLU A 235 1.90 3.90 3.80
C GLU A 235 2.77 2.75 4.34
N SER A 236 3.97 3.08 4.82
CA SER A 236 4.88 2.14 5.46
C SER A 236 4.69 1.99 6.97
N SER A 237 3.90 2.88 7.59
CA SER A 237 3.60 2.87 9.03
C SER A 237 2.34 2.07 9.34
N LEU A 238 2.33 1.33 10.46
CA LEU A 238 1.14 0.65 10.97
C LEU A 238 0.00 1.62 11.34
N THR A 239 0.32 2.89 11.59
CA THR A 239 -0.65 3.95 11.89
C THR A 239 -1.47 4.38 10.67
N PHE A 240 -1.04 4.05 9.46
CA PHE A 240 -1.62 4.54 8.20
C PHE A 240 -3.15 4.44 8.10
N PRO A 241 -3.81 3.29 8.41
CA PRO A 241 -5.27 3.19 8.32
C PRO A 241 -6.00 4.10 9.31
N PHE A 242 -5.45 4.23 10.52
CA PHE A 242 -6.05 4.99 11.61
C PHE A 242 -5.93 6.50 11.40
N PHE A 243 -4.88 6.95 10.71
CA PHE A 243 -4.76 8.35 10.28
C PHE A 243 -5.92 8.75 9.37
N TYR A 244 -6.28 7.94 8.37
CA TYR A 244 -7.42 8.26 7.50
C TYR A 244 -8.77 8.10 8.18
N TYR A 245 -8.86 7.21 9.16
CA TYR A 245 -10.03 7.12 10.02
C TYR A 245 -10.24 8.44 10.78
N ILE A 246 -9.20 8.94 11.45
CA ILE A 246 -9.22 10.24 12.14
C ILE A 246 -9.54 11.38 11.17
N GLN A 247 -8.89 11.41 10.01
CA GLN A 247 -9.13 12.42 8.99
C GLN A 247 -10.61 12.49 8.63
N LYS A 248 -11.29 11.34 8.54
CA LYS A 248 -12.72 11.27 8.21
C LYS A 248 -13.62 11.59 9.41
N GLU A 249 -13.23 11.27 10.63
CA GLU A 249 -13.94 11.74 11.84
C GLU A 249 -13.89 13.27 11.97
N MET A 250 -12.77 13.88 11.56
CA MET A 250 -12.48 15.30 11.75
C MET A 250 -12.73 16.19 10.52
N SER A 251 -13.02 15.59 9.35
CA SER A 251 -13.20 16.32 8.08
C SER A 251 -14.36 15.77 7.28
N GLN A 252 -15.08 16.64 6.57
CA GLN A 252 -16.16 16.23 5.66
C GLN A 252 -15.63 15.35 4.52
N ASP A 253 -14.47 15.71 3.99
CA ASP A 253 -13.75 14.96 2.96
C ASP A 253 -12.54 14.24 3.55
N ALA A 254 -12.26 13.03 3.08
CA ALA A 254 -11.04 12.31 3.40
C ALA A 254 -10.59 11.51 2.18
N TRP A 255 -9.29 11.28 2.07
CA TRP A 255 -8.80 10.27 1.14
C TRP A 255 -9.03 8.89 1.76
N TRP A 256 -9.79 8.00 1.12
CA TRP A 256 -10.05 6.66 1.65
C TRP A 256 -9.58 5.56 0.69
N PRO A 257 -8.40 4.97 0.94
CA PRO A 257 -7.85 3.86 0.15
C PRO A 257 -8.50 2.50 0.41
N GLY A 258 -9.74 2.43 0.91
CA GLY A 258 -10.46 1.16 1.12
C GLY A 258 -9.78 0.20 2.10
N PHE A 259 -9.38 0.70 3.27
CA PHE A 259 -8.88 -0.16 4.35
C PHE A 259 -9.97 -1.15 4.83
N PRO A 260 -9.60 -2.30 5.41
CA PRO A 260 -10.55 -3.29 5.96
C PRO A 260 -11.06 -2.86 7.36
N ILE A 261 -11.45 -1.60 7.48
CA ILE A 261 -12.14 -0.98 8.62
C ILE A 261 -13.31 -0.19 8.02
N GLU A 262 -14.46 -0.18 8.68
CA GLU A 262 -15.59 0.61 8.19
C GLU A 262 -15.25 2.10 8.23
N MET A 263 -15.46 2.80 7.12
CA MET A 263 -15.16 4.23 7.04
C MET A 263 -16.10 4.99 7.98
N PRO A 264 -15.59 5.82 8.90
CA PRO A 264 -16.44 6.55 9.83
C PRO A 264 -17.21 7.67 9.14
N SER A 265 -18.21 8.20 9.84
CA SER A 265 -18.81 9.50 9.51
C SER A 265 -18.02 10.64 10.15
N PHE A 266 -18.29 11.86 9.69
CA PHE A 266 -17.82 13.06 10.40
C PHE A 266 -18.46 13.11 11.79
N ASP A 267 -17.63 13.05 12.83
CA ASP A 267 -18.02 13.01 14.24
C ASP A 267 -16.85 13.55 15.09
N PRO A 268 -16.81 14.87 15.36
CA PRO A 268 -15.76 15.47 16.18
C PRO A 268 -15.70 14.95 17.62
N ASP A 269 -16.79 14.45 18.20
CA ASP A 269 -16.78 13.92 19.58
C ASP A 269 -16.01 12.60 19.64
N SER A 270 -16.28 11.69 18.70
CA SER A 270 -15.48 10.48 18.50
C SER A 270 -14.04 10.83 18.09
N GLY A 271 -13.89 11.83 17.19
CA GLY A 271 -12.61 12.30 16.70
C GLY A 271 -11.65 12.79 17.79
N VAL A 272 -12.13 13.49 18.84
CA VAL A 272 -11.26 13.89 19.97
C VAL A 272 -10.65 12.68 20.68
N GLU A 273 -11.40 11.59 20.87
CA GLU A 273 -10.84 10.37 21.48
C GLU A 273 -9.71 9.79 20.62
N SER A 274 -9.92 9.77 19.30
CA SER A 274 -8.92 9.30 18.35
C SER A 274 -7.68 10.22 18.31
N LEU A 275 -7.87 11.54 18.35
CA LEU A 275 -6.79 12.54 18.42
C LEU A 275 -5.98 12.40 19.72
N ARG A 276 -6.66 12.15 20.85
CA ARG A 276 -6.03 11.92 22.17
C ARG A 276 -5.13 10.68 22.16
N LEU A 277 -5.51 9.61 21.47
CA LEU A 277 -4.70 8.39 21.32
C LEU A 277 -3.36 8.63 20.60
N TYR A 278 -3.24 9.74 19.86
CA TYR A 278 -2.01 10.12 19.17
C TYR A 278 -1.39 11.40 19.72
N ASN A 279 -1.71 11.80 20.96
CA ASN A 279 -1.17 13.02 21.56
C ASN A 279 -1.27 14.25 20.64
N VAL A 280 -2.39 14.39 19.94
CA VAL A 280 -2.69 15.61 19.20
C VAL A 280 -3.21 16.63 20.21
N GLN A 281 -2.62 17.83 20.18
CA GLN A 281 -2.95 18.94 21.08
C GLN A 281 -3.55 20.13 20.33
N TYR A 282 -3.32 20.19 19.02
CA TYR A 282 -3.86 21.24 18.17
C TYR A 282 -4.55 20.64 16.96
N PHE A 283 -5.71 21.20 16.62
CA PHE A 283 -6.41 20.90 15.38
C PHE A 283 -6.57 22.18 14.56
N ILE A 284 -6.31 22.11 13.26
CA ILE A 284 -6.53 23.22 12.33
C ILE A 284 -7.72 22.90 11.43
N ALA A 285 -8.78 23.68 11.54
CA ALA A 285 -9.95 23.60 10.66
C ALA A 285 -9.93 24.69 9.59
N SER A 286 -10.48 24.40 8.43
CA SER A 286 -10.58 25.28 7.26
C SER A 286 -12.02 25.45 6.76
N SER A 287 -12.82 24.38 6.73
CA SER A 287 -14.19 24.41 6.27
C SER A 287 -15.11 25.07 7.28
N LYS A 288 -16.24 25.59 6.80
CA LYS A 288 -17.22 26.22 7.67
C LYS A 288 -17.87 25.17 8.58
N GLU A 289 -18.22 24.02 8.01
CA GLU A 289 -18.90 22.91 8.66
C GLU A 289 -18.08 22.39 9.84
N THR A 290 -16.77 22.19 9.64
CA THR A 290 -15.87 21.75 10.72
C THR A 290 -15.72 22.84 11.78
N LYS A 291 -15.51 24.10 11.39
CA LYS A 291 -15.42 25.21 12.37
C LYS A 291 -16.69 25.36 13.21
N ASP A 292 -17.87 25.31 12.58
CA ASP A 292 -19.16 25.43 13.27
C ASP A 292 -19.35 24.27 14.27
N ALA A 293 -18.93 23.05 13.92
CA ALA A 293 -18.99 21.89 14.81
C ALA A 293 -17.99 21.97 15.99
N LEU A 294 -16.78 22.48 15.75
CA LEU A 294 -15.77 22.63 16.79
C LEU A 294 -16.06 23.81 17.73
N ASP A 295 -16.67 24.88 17.23
CA ASP A 295 -16.98 26.09 18.02
C ASP A 295 -18.03 25.86 19.11
N VAL A 296 -18.88 24.84 18.96
CA VAL A 296 -19.89 24.45 19.96
C VAL A 296 -19.48 23.26 20.82
N ASN A 297 -18.30 22.69 20.58
CA ASN A 297 -17.80 21.52 21.30
C ASN A 297 -16.83 21.96 22.40
N ASP A 298 -17.22 21.77 23.66
CA ASP A 298 -16.45 22.19 24.84
C ASP A 298 -15.06 21.52 24.97
N ARG A 299 -14.81 20.45 24.19
CA ARG A 299 -13.50 19.78 24.12
C ARG A 299 -12.51 20.50 23.21
N PHE A 300 -12.94 21.50 22.44
CA PHE A 300 -12.08 22.32 21.60
C PHE A 300 -12.11 23.78 22.05
N HIS A 301 -10.93 24.34 22.32
CA HIS A 301 -10.79 25.74 22.66
C HIS A 301 -10.25 26.53 21.46
N PRO A 302 -11.02 27.47 20.89
CA PRO A 302 -10.56 28.28 19.76
C PRO A 302 -9.42 29.21 20.19
N LEU A 303 -8.32 29.20 19.44
CA LEU A 303 -7.13 30.00 19.75
C LEU A 303 -6.98 31.21 18.84
N LYS A 304 -6.84 30.99 17.52
CA LYS A 304 -6.59 32.05 16.55
C LYS A 304 -7.20 31.71 15.18
N GLU A 305 -7.76 32.71 14.52
CA GLU A 305 -8.21 32.64 13.13
C GLU A 305 -7.18 33.31 12.21
N ILE A 306 -6.82 32.65 11.12
CA ILE A 306 -5.78 33.06 10.17
C ILE A 306 -6.29 32.81 8.76
N GLY A 307 -6.83 33.85 8.12
CA GLY A 307 -7.49 33.72 6.82
C GLY A 307 -8.74 32.84 6.93
N GLU A 308 -8.79 31.74 6.18
CA GLU A 308 -9.90 30.77 6.27
C GLU A 308 -9.73 29.75 7.41
N PHE A 309 -8.52 29.66 7.99
CA PHE A 309 -8.16 28.65 8.98
C PHE A 309 -8.45 29.12 10.39
N LYS A 310 -8.80 28.18 11.26
CA LYS A 310 -8.94 28.41 12.70
C LYS A 310 -8.19 27.32 13.46
N VAL A 311 -7.32 27.75 14.37
CA VAL A 311 -6.51 26.87 15.21
C VAL A 311 -7.24 26.65 16.53
N TYR A 312 -7.39 25.40 16.92
CA TYR A 312 -8.01 24.97 18.16
C TYR A 312 -6.99 24.24 19.04
N ALA A 313 -7.03 24.48 20.35
CA ALA A 313 -6.43 23.59 21.34
C ALA A 313 -7.44 22.50 21.72
N ILE A 314 -6.98 21.28 21.89
CA ILE A 314 -7.81 20.18 22.40
C ILE A 314 -7.73 20.20 23.93
N ASN A 315 -8.88 20.27 24.59
CA ASN A 315 -8.98 20.37 26.05
C ASN A 315 -8.92 18.98 26.72
N GLU A 316 -7.89 18.21 26.39
CA GLU A 316 -7.61 16.89 26.95
C GLU A 316 -6.13 16.79 27.30
N ASP A 317 -5.81 16.41 28.53
CA ASP A 317 -4.43 16.10 28.89
C ASP A 317 -4.01 14.84 28.14
N SER A 318 -2.98 14.97 27.32
CA SER A 318 -2.45 13.88 26.51
C SER A 318 -0.94 14.03 26.41
N ARG A 319 -0.27 12.88 26.49
CA ARG A 319 1.18 12.77 26.52
C ARG A 319 1.65 11.69 25.58
N TYR A 320 2.93 11.69 25.24
CA TYR A 320 3.49 10.60 24.43
C TYR A 320 3.55 9.30 25.22
N VAL A 321 3.66 9.39 26.54
CA VAL A 321 3.68 8.23 27.44
C VAL A 321 2.70 8.46 28.58
N GLU A 322 1.76 7.53 28.75
CA GLU A 322 0.79 7.57 29.84
C GLU A 322 0.47 6.17 30.36
N VAL A 323 -0.02 6.10 31.59
CA VAL A 323 -0.65 4.88 32.10
C VAL A 323 -2.03 4.78 31.45
N PRO A 324 -2.40 3.65 30.82
CA PRO A 324 -3.70 3.51 30.20
C PRO A 324 -4.82 3.59 31.24
N ARG A 325 -5.98 4.14 30.86
CA ARG A 325 -7.14 4.32 31.75
C ARG A 325 -7.65 3.00 32.32
N ARG A 326 -7.52 1.91 31.56
CA ARG A 326 -7.93 0.56 31.94
C ARG A 326 -6.82 -0.45 31.68
N GLU A 327 -6.89 -1.56 32.40
CA GLU A 327 -5.93 -2.66 32.28
C GLU A 327 -5.88 -3.19 30.85
N PRO A 328 -4.69 -3.37 30.27
CA PRO A 328 -4.56 -3.88 28.93
C PRO A 328 -4.94 -5.37 28.85
N VAL A 329 -5.46 -5.78 27.69
CA VAL A 329 -5.85 -7.17 27.40
C VAL A 329 -4.83 -7.79 26.45
N LEU A 330 -4.20 -8.89 26.85
CA LEU A 330 -3.26 -9.61 25.99
C LEU A 330 -4.04 -10.50 25.01
N VAL A 331 -3.76 -10.38 23.72
CA VAL A 331 -4.40 -11.13 22.63
C VAL A 331 -3.34 -11.91 21.87
N ILE A 332 -3.45 -13.24 21.91
CA ILE A 332 -2.59 -14.15 21.17
C ILE A 332 -3.31 -14.56 19.89
N THR A 333 -2.88 -14.00 18.76
CA THR A 333 -3.53 -14.22 17.46
C THR A 333 -2.61 -13.88 16.30
N ASP A 334 -2.78 -14.61 15.19
CA ASP A 334 -2.16 -14.27 13.91
C ASP A 334 -2.90 -13.13 13.18
N ASN A 335 -4.16 -12.86 13.52
CA ASN A 335 -5.01 -11.85 12.87
C ASN A 335 -5.09 -10.53 13.66
N TRP A 336 -4.00 -10.11 14.27
CA TRP A 336 -3.98 -8.96 15.19
C TRP A 336 -4.42 -7.64 14.53
N LYS A 337 -4.19 -7.47 13.21
CA LYS A 337 -4.59 -6.26 12.47
C LYS A 337 -6.10 -6.08 12.48
N GLN A 338 -6.87 -7.14 12.24
CA GLN A 338 -8.33 -7.06 12.24
C GLN A 338 -8.86 -6.71 13.63
N PHE A 339 -8.34 -7.36 14.68
CA PHE A 339 -8.68 -6.99 16.07
C PHE A 339 -8.36 -5.53 16.37
N SER A 340 -7.25 -5.01 15.85
CA SER A 340 -6.87 -3.62 16.02
C SER A 340 -7.81 -2.65 15.29
N TYR A 341 -8.26 -3.01 14.09
CA TYR A 341 -9.25 -2.24 13.32
C TYR A 341 -10.61 -2.23 14.02
N ASP A 342 -11.12 -3.41 14.37
CA ASP A 342 -12.41 -3.57 15.04
C ASP A 342 -12.43 -2.82 16.38
N TRP A 343 -11.33 -2.89 17.13
CA TRP A 343 -11.15 -2.15 18.38
C TRP A 343 -11.19 -0.63 18.17
N PHE A 344 -10.52 -0.12 17.15
CA PHE A 344 -10.44 1.32 16.89
C PHE A 344 -11.79 1.91 16.49
N SER A 345 -12.63 1.14 15.80
CA SER A 345 -14.01 1.53 15.46
C SER A 345 -15.03 1.25 16.58
N SER A 346 -14.60 0.78 17.75
CA SER A 346 -15.49 0.40 18.86
C SER A 346 -15.53 1.42 19.99
N ASP A 347 -16.54 1.32 20.85
CA ASP A 347 -16.66 2.13 22.07
C ASP A 347 -15.65 1.75 23.18
N TYR A 348 -14.83 0.70 22.98
CA TYR A 348 -13.90 0.17 23.99
C TYR A 348 -12.46 0.67 23.84
N ARG A 349 -12.25 1.79 23.13
CA ARG A 349 -10.93 2.42 22.88
C ARG A 349 -10.12 2.77 24.13
N GLU A 350 -10.75 2.82 25.31
CA GLU A 350 -10.05 3.06 26.57
C GLU A 350 -9.27 1.85 27.12
N THR A 351 -9.59 0.65 26.65
CA THR A 351 -8.94 -0.60 27.07
C THR A 351 -7.97 -1.05 25.97
N PRO A 352 -6.65 -0.89 26.12
CA PRO A 352 -5.71 -1.29 25.07
C PRO A 352 -5.72 -2.80 24.83
N LEU A 353 -5.76 -3.21 23.57
CA LEU A 353 -5.40 -4.57 23.17
C LEU A 353 -3.90 -4.63 22.97
N VAL A 354 -3.28 -5.71 23.46
CA VAL A 354 -1.85 -5.95 23.32
C VAL A 354 -1.64 -7.25 22.59
N PHE A 355 -0.83 -7.24 21.53
CA PHE A 355 -0.68 -8.38 20.64
C PHE A 355 0.67 -9.05 20.82
N SER A 356 0.65 -10.37 20.93
CA SER A 356 1.85 -11.22 20.97
C SER A 356 1.61 -12.53 20.21
N PRO A 357 2.60 -13.08 19.49
CA PRO A 357 2.45 -14.37 18.82
C PRO A 357 2.39 -15.55 19.80
N THR A 358 2.97 -15.38 20.98
CA THR A 358 3.06 -16.41 22.03
C THR A 358 2.86 -15.79 23.41
N VAL A 359 2.53 -16.63 24.38
CA VAL A 359 2.44 -16.24 25.79
C VAL A 359 3.53 -16.97 26.58
N ASP A 360 4.22 -16.24 27.47
CA ASP A 360 5.22 -16.77 28.39
C ASP A 360 4.86 -16.47 29.87
N GLU A 361 5.68 -16.94 30.81
CA GLU A 361 5.46 -16.71 32.26
C GLU A 361 5.53 -15.23 32.63
N TYR A 362 6.38 -14.46 31.95
CA TYR A 362 6.48 -13.02 32.15
C TYR A 362 5.15 -12.35 31.76
N ASP A 363 4.58 -12.70 30.60
CA ASP A 363 3.28 -12.19 30.15
C ASP A 363 2.16 -12.50 31.17
N LEU A 364 2.11 -13.74 31.68
CA LEU A 364 1.12 -14.14 32.70
C LEU A 364 1.29 -13.41 34.04
N SER A 365 2.46 -12.86 34.32
CA SER A 365 2.72 -12.01 35.49
C SER A 365 2.30 -10.54 35.29
N ARG A 366 2.13 -10.10 34.04
CA ARG A 366 1.79 -8.71 33.69
C ARG A 366 0.33 -8.52 33.28
N PHE A 367 -0.29 -9.55 32.71
CA PHE A 367 -1.65 -9.48 32.18
C PHE A 367 -2.63 -10.33 32.99
N ARG A 368 -3.65 -9.67 33.53
CA ARG A 368 -4.78 -10.34 34.21
C ARG A 368 -5.75 -10.99 33.22
N ILE A 369 -5.89 -10.43 32.02
CA ILE A 369 -6.84 -10.88 31.00
C ILE A 369 -6.06 -11.29 29.76
N VAL A 370 -6.27 -12.53 29.33
CA VAL A 370 -5.65 -13.09 28.11
C VAL A 370 -6.72 -13.66 27.20
N VAL A 371 -6.64 -13.34 25.91
CA VAL A 371 -7.52 -13.82 24.85
C VAL A 371 -6.69 -14.67 23.90
N MET A 372 -7.07 -15.93 23.70
CA MET A 372 -6.36 -16.83 22.79
C MET A 372 -7.27 -17.91 22.20
N ASP A 373 -6.94 -18.35 21.00
CA ASP A 373 -7.62 -19.43 20.28
C ASP A 373 -7.15 -20.84 20.70
N LYS A 374 -5.88 -20.95 21.12
CA LYS A 374 -5.24 -22.21 21.52
C LYS A 374 -5.29 -22.41 23.03
N PRO A 375 -5.38 -23.66 23.52
CA PRO A 375 -5.38 -23.93 24.95
C PRO A 375 -4.05 -23.51 25.58
N LEU A 376 -4.12 -22.82 26.72
CA LEU A 376 -2.96 -22.43 27.51
C LEU A 376 -2.19 -23.69 27.95
N ARG A 377 -0.90 -23.78 27.60
CA ARG A 377 -0.03 -24.91 27.94
C ARG A 377 0.84 -24.68 29.19
N ILE A 378 0.80 -23.46 29.74
CA ILE A 378 1.57 -23.02 30.90
C ILE A 378 0.59 -22.91 32.08
N GLN A 379 1.06 -23.12 33.31
CA GLN A 379 0.22 -22.88 34.49
C GLN A 379 -0.12 -21.40 34.58
N LYS A 380 -1.41 -21.09 34.67
CA LYS A 380 -1.88 -19.73 34.88
C LYS A 380 -1.82 -19.36 36.35
N ASN A 381 -1.68 -18.06 36.64
CA ASN A 381 -1.93 -17.53 37.97
C ASN A 381 -3.43 -17.63 38.30
N GLU A 382 -3.78 -17.69 39.59
CA GLU A 382 -5.17 -17.82 40.03
C GLU A 382 -6.06 -16.70 39.50
N ASP A 383 -5.51 -15.48 39.41
CA ASP A 383 -6.22 -14.28 38.98
C ASP A 383 -6.31 -14.12 37.45
N THR A 384 -5.59 -14.93 36.67
CA THR A 384 -5.59 -14.81 35.21
C THR A 384 -6.90 -15.35 34.62
N GLN A 385 -7.63 -14.46 33.95
CA GLN A 385 -8.83 -14.76 33.19
C GLN A 385 -8.49 -15.02 31.73
N VAL A 386 -8.95 -16.17 31.21
CA VAL A 386 -8.71 -16.56 29.82
C VAL A 386 -10.04 -16.53 29.06
N PHE A 387 -10.05 -15.83 27.93
CA PHE A 387 -11.18 -15.71 27.03
C PHE A 387 -10.82 -16.25 25.65
N TYR A 388 -11.84 -16.59 24.87
CA TYR A 388 -11.70 -16.93 23.45
C TYR A 388 -11.95 -15.70 22.57
N PRO A 389 -11.41 -15.67 21.34
CA PRO A 389 -11.47 -14.49 20.47
C PRO A 389 -12.91 -14.00 20.17
N GLU A 390 -13.88 -14.90 20.06
CA GLU A 390 -15.30 -14.56 19.86
C GLU A 390 -15.92 -13.80 21.05
N ASN A 391 -15.30 -13.89 22.23
CA ASN A 391 -15.73 -13.24 23.46
C ASN A 391 -14.87 -12.01 23.81
N ILE A 392 -14.18 -11.42 22.82
CA ILE A 392 -13.31 -10.24 23.02
C ILE A 392 -14.03 -9.08 23.72
N THR A 393 -15.31 -8.83 23.40
CA THR A 393 -16.11 -7.79 24.05
C THR A 393 -16.32 -8.06 25.55
N GLN A 394 -16.45 -9.33 25.94
CA GLN A 394 -16.55 -9.69 27.36
C GLN A 394 -15.20 -9.49 28.06
N ALA A 395 -14.09 -9.84 27.41
CA ALA A 395 -12.75 -9.58 27.92
C ALA A 395 -12.52 -8.08 28.15
N LEU A 396 -12.86 -7.23 27.18
CA LEU A 396 -12.77 -5.78 27.28
C LEU A 396 -13.61 -5.22 28.44
N LYS A 397 -14.83 -5.74 28.65
CA LYS A 397 -15.69 -5.35 29.77
C LYS A 397 -15.14 -5.77 31.13
N SER A 398 -14.40 -6.88 31.20
CA SER A 398 -13.79 -7.37 32.44
C SER A 398 -12.54 -6.59 32.88
N SER A 399 -11.98 -5.76 31.99
CA SER A 399 -10.85 -4.89 32.29
C SER A 399 -11.21 -3.89 33.40
N GLN A 400 -10.30 -3.70 34.35
CA GLN A 400 -10.50 -2.77 35.46
C GLN A 400 -9.89 -1.40 35.15
N LYS A 401 -10.40 -0.36 35.80
CA LYS A 401 -9.79 0.97 35.73
C LYS A 401 -8.46 0.92 36.48
N ILE A 402 -7.42 1.55 35.93
CA ILE A 402 -6.15 1.71 36.63
C ILE A 402 -6.22 3.04 37.39
N GLU A 403 -6.06 2.96 38.71
CA GLU A 403 -5.86 4.12 39.56
C GLU A 403 -4.41 4.11 40.03
N THR A 404 -3.68 5.18 39.74
CA THR A 404 -2.28 5.29 40.08
C THR A 404 -1.90 6.73 40.37
N ASP A 405 -1.09 6.90 41.41
CA ASP A 405 -0.52 8.19 41.81
C ASP A 405 0.91 8.37 41.27
N CYS A 406 1.29 7.54 40.30
CA CYS A 406 2.62 7.56 39.71
C CYS A 406 2.73 8.66 38.64
N THR A 407 3.96 9.12 38.41
CA THR A 407 4.30 10.19 37.50
C THR A 407 5.15 9.65 36.35
N VAL A 408 4.94 10.21 35.16
CA VAL A 408 5.74 9.93 33.97
C VAL A 408 6.22 11.25 33.40
N THR A 409 7.49 11.32 33.07
CA THR A 409 8.07 12.41 32.28
C THR A 409 8.80 11.82 31.09
N GLU A 410 8.58 12.37 29.92
CA GLU A 410 9.19 11.92 28.68
C GLU A 410 10.03 12.99 27.99
N THR A 411 10.98 12.56 27.17
CA THR A 411 11.71 13.43 26.23
C THR A 411 11.86 12.69 24.91
N LEU A 412 11.29 13.27 23.85
CA LEU A 412 11.28 12.71 22.51
C LEU A 412 12.43 13.29 21.67
N HIS A 413 13.17 12.40 21.02
CA HIS A 413 14.17 12.67 19.99
C HIS A 413 13.78 11.94 18.69
N GLU A 414 14.50 12.18 17.59
CA GLU A 414 14.12 11.63 16.25
C GLU A 414 14.01 10.09 16.21
N GLU A 415 14.93 9.39 16.88
CA GLU A 415 14.99 7.91 16.91
C GLU A 415 15.06 7.36 18.34
N GLU A 416 14.67 8.17 19.33
CA GLU A 416 14.80 7.82 20.75
C GLU A 416 13.71 8.50 21.59
N LEU A 417 13.24 7.80 22.62
CA LEU A 417 12.33 8.29 23.64
C LEU A 417 12.90 7.93 25.01
N LEU A 418 13.20 8.96 25.80
CA LEU A 418 13.64 8.82 27.18
C LEU A 418 12.43 8.98 28.09
N ILE A 419 12.29 8.09 29.06
CA ILE A 419 11.17 8.07 30.00
C ILE A 419 11.76 7.98 31.40
N ASN A 420 11.29 8.85 32.29
CA ASN A 420 11.56 8.75 33.72
C ASN A 420 10.23 8.61 34.46
N THR A 421 10.13 7.59 35.32
CA THR A 421 8.86 7.22 35.96
C THR A 421 9.07 6.47 37.27
N ASN A 422 8.11 6.60 38.18
CA ASN A 422 7.98 5.73 39.36
C ASN A 422 6.88 4.66 39.18
N CYS A 423 6.27 4.55 37.99
CA CYS A 423 5.24 3.55 37.65
C CYS A 423 5.84 2.16 37.41
N ILE A 424 6.62 1.64 38.37
CA ILE A 424 7.33 0.36 38.22
C ILE A 424 6.32 -0.80 38.13
N ASN A 425 6.52 -1.69 37.16
CA ASN A 425 5.67 -2.82 36.82
C ASN A 425 4.23 -2.46 36.38
N GLN A 426 3.91 -1.18 36.22
CA GLN A 426 2.63 -0.74 35.66
C GLN A 426 2.71 -0.61 34.14
N PRO A 427 1.60 -0.80 33.41
CA PRO A 427 1.60 -0.64 31.96
C PRO A 427 1.79 0.83 31.58
N LEU A 428 2.74 1.12 30.69
CA LEU A 428 2.87 2.42 30.05
C LEU A 428 2.57 2.29 28.55
N LEU A 429 1.56 3.03 28.10
CA LEU A 429 1.21 3.19 26.69
C LEU A 429 2.08 4.28 26.08
N VAL A 430 2.84 3.91 25.05
CA VAL A 430 3.71 4.81 24.31
C VAL A 430 3.05 5.12 22.96
N LYS A 431 2.59 6.36 22.80
CA LYS A 431 1.85 6.91 21.64
C LYS A 431 2.78 7.24 20.46
N VAL A 432 3.67 6.30 20.13
CA VAL A 432 4.55 6.28 18.96
C VAL A 432 4.29 4.97 18.23
N SER A 433 4.19 5.02 16.89
CA SER A 433 3.91 3.83 16.08
C SER A 433 4.94 2.74 16.34
N TYR A 434 4.45 1.53 16.61
CA TYR A 434 5.28 0.34 16.71
C TYR A 434 5.97 0.06 15.37
N PHE A 435 7.20 -0.42 15.50
CA PHE A 435 7.99 -1.01 14.44
C PHE A 435 8.98 -2.01 15.08
N PRO A 436 9.28 -3.16 14.45
CA PRO A 436 10.13 -4.20 15.05
C PRO A 436 11.56 -3.79 15.41
N ASN A 437 12.02 -2.65 14.88
CA ASN A 437 13.35 -2.14 15.16
C ASN A 437 13.44 -1.41 16.50
N TRP A 438 12.33 -1.00 17.10
CA TRP A 438 12.36 -0.39 18.42
C TRP A 438 12.93 -1.36 19.45
N ARG A 439 13.84 -0.86 20.28
CA ARG A 439 14.48 -1.57 21.39
C ARG A 439 14.21 -0.80 22.68
N VAL A 440 14.24 -1.51 23.80
CA VAL A 440 14.01 -0.91 25.11
C VAL A 440 15.12 -1.32 26.08
N GLU A 441 15.55 -0.37 26.89
CA GLU A 441 16.37 -0.58 28.09
C GLU A 441 15.56 -0.12 29.30
N GLY A 442 15.50 -0.92 30.36
CA GLY A 442 14.70 -0.61 31.56
C GLY A 442 13.29 -1.21 31.57
N ALA A 443 12.95 -2.02 30.56
CA ALA A 443 11.82 -2.94 30.53
C ALA A 443 12.23 -4.22 29.76
N GLU A 444 11.53 -5.33 29.98
CA GLU A 444 11.86 -6.62 29.36
C GLU A 444 11.65 -6.60 27.83
N LYS A 445 10.48 -6.16 27.37
CA LYS A 445 10.12 -6.14 25.93
C LYS A 445 9.11 -5.04 25.61
N ILE A 446 9.06 -4.69 24.31
CA ILE A 446 8.05 -3.80 23.75
C ILE A 446 6.96 -4.64 23.11
N TYR A 447 5.71 -4.42 23.52
CA TYR A 447 4.56 -5.04 22.90
C TYR A 447 3.94 -4.14 21.83
N ILE A 448 3.28 -4.76 20.85
CA ILE A 448 2.39 -4.05 19.93
C ILE A 448 1.08 -3.80 20.67
N ALA A 449 0.66 -2.53 20.75
CA ALA A 449 -0.60 -2.13 21.35
C ALA A 449 -1.55 -1.55 20.30
N SER A 450 -2.85 -1.72 20.50
CA SER A 450 -3.85 -1.10 19.64
C SER A 450 -3.80 0.43 19.75
N PRO A 451 -4.05 1.16 18.65
CA PRO A 451 -4.31 0.64 17.31
C PRO A 451 -3.02 0.24 16.53
N SER A 452 -1.89 0.87 16.85
CA SER A 452 -0.59 0.62 16.22
C SER A 452 0.57 1.08 17.10
N LEU A 453 0.33 1.23 18.40
CA LEU A 453 1.21 1.87 19.38
C LEU A 453 2.09 0.83 20.08
N MET A 454 2.81 1.26 21.10
CA MET A 454 3.68 0.42 21.91
C MET A 454 3.20 0.35 23.36
N LEU A 455 3.36 -0.81 24.01
CA LEU A 455 3.20 -0.94 25.46
C LEU A 455 4.48 -1.49 26.07
N ILE A 456 4.86 -0.97 27.24
CA ILE A 456 5.98 -1.48 28.05
C ILE A 456 5.57 -1.59 29.53
N PHE A 457 6.30 -2.40 30.28
CA PHE A 457 6.20 -2.47 31.74
C PHE A 457 7.57 -2.11 32.33
N PRO A 458 7.74 -0.91 32.93
CA PRO A 458 9.02 -0.48 33.48
C PRO A 458 9.51 -1.38 34.61
N GLU A 459 10.79 -1.75 34.56
CA GLU A 459 11.50 -2.46 35.64
C GLU A 459 12.49 -1.54 36.36
N LYS A 460 12.76 -0.37 35.78
CA LYS A 460 13.65 0.68 36.29
C LYS A 460 12.99 2.04 36.14
N GLU A 461 13.45 3.01 36.92
CA GLU A 461 12.91 4.38 36.87
C GLU A 461 13.22 5.10 35.56
N THR A 462 14.40 4.84 34.99
CA THR A 462 14.81 5.40 33.69
C THR A 462 14.71 4.33 32.61
N ILE A 463 13.87 4.61 31.60
CA ILE A 463 13.69 3.77 30.42
C ILE A 463 14.17 4.52 29.19
N ARG A 464 14.82 3.78 28.29
CA ARG A 464 15.25 4.28 26.99
C ARG A 464 14.65 3.40 25.91
N ILE A 465 13.80 3.97 25.07
CA ILE A 465 13.32 3.33 23.84
C ILE A 465 14.10 3.94 22.67
N TYR A 466 14.74 3.12 21.83
CA TYR A 466 15.53 3.63 20.71
C TYR A 466 15.39 2.77 19.47
N TYR A 467 15.56 3.38 18.29
CA TYR A 467 15.44 2.68 17.01
C TYR A 467 16.74 1.92 16.70
N GLY A 468 16.66 0.59 16.66
CA GLY A 468 17.82 -0.28 16.45
C GLY A 468 18.10 -0.60 14.99
N GLU A 469 19.37 -0.87 14.69
CA GLU A 469 19.80 -1.38 13.38
C GLU A 469 19.40 -2.85 13.18
N THR A 470 18.98 -3.19 11.97
CA THR A 470 18.78 -4.59 11.54
C THR A 470 20.06 -5.19 10.94
N LEU A 471 20.06 -6.51 10.76
CA LEU A 471 21.10 -7.19 9.96
C LEU A 471 21.18 -6.63 8.52
N ALA A 472 20.03 -6.26 7.94
CA ALA A 472 19.99 -5.68 6.62
C ALA A 472 20.68 -4.30 6.58
N ASP A 473 20.49 -3.49 7.61
CA ASP A 473 21.15 -2.17 7.73
C ASP A 473 22.66 -2.35 7.87
N LYS A 474 23.11 -3.28 8.72
CA LYS A 474 24.54 -3.62 8.89
C LYS A 474 25.18 -4.13 7.60
N ILE A 475 24.51 -5.03 6.87
CA ILE A 475 24.99 -5.53 5.56
C ILE A 475 25.01 -4.41 4.53
N GLY A 476 23.99 -3.55 4.51
CA GLY A 476 23.90 -2.38 3.64
C GLY A 476 25.04 -1.38 3.88
N ASN A 477 25.32 -1.07 5.14
CA ASN A 477 26.43 -0.21 5.55
C ASN A 477 27.78 -0.82 5.14
N LEU A 478 28.00 -2.11 5.42
CA LEU A 478 29.20 -2.82 5.00
C LEU A 478 29.36 -2.83 3.47
N SER A 479 28.28 -3.08 2.73
CA SER A 479 28.29 -3.09 1.27
C SER A 479 28.59 -1.71 0.69
N SER A 480 28.10 -0.65 1.32
CA SER A 480 28.38 0.74 0.94
C SER A 480 29.85 1.09 1.15
N ILE A 481 30.41 0.70 2.29
CA ILE A 481 31.85 0.86 2.59
C ILE A 481 32.68 0.10 1.55
N LEU A 482 32.35 -1.16 1.27
CA LEU A 482 33.03 -1.97 0.25
C LEU A 482 32.93 -1.34 -1.14
N GLY A 483 31.75 -0.79 -1.50
CA GLY A 483 31.55 -0.07 -2.76
C GLY A 483 32.46 1.15 -2.88
N ILE A 484 32.53 1.97 -1.83
CA ILE A 484 33.44 3.13 -1.77
C ILE A 484 34.89 2.69 -1.90
N LEU A 485 35.30 1.63 -1.20
CA LEU A 485 36.66 1.08 -1.27
C LEU A 485 37.00 0.57 -2.68
N ILE A 486 36.04 -0.07 -3.37
CA ILE A 486 36.22 -0.52 -4.76
C ILE A 486 36.37 0.67 -5.70
N VAL A 487 35.55 1.72 -5.55
CA VAL A 487 35.67 2.96 -6.33
C VAL A 487 37.02 3.61 -6.10
N PHE A 488 37.45 3.73 -4.84
CA PHE A 488 38.74 4.31 -4.48
C PHE A 488 39.90 3.49 -5.05
N TYR A 489 39.84 2.16 -4.93
CA TYR A 489 40.81 1.25 -5.55
C TYR A 489 40.88 1.43 -7.08
N TYR A 490 39.73 1.54 -7.75
CA TYR A 490 39.69 1.77 -9.19
C TYR A 490 40.30 3.12 -9.57
N LEU A 491 39.98 4.20 -8.85
CA LEU A 491 40.56 5.52 -9.06
C LEU A 491 42.09 5.51 -8.86
N LEU A 492 42.59 4.83 -7.82
CA LEU A 492 44.03 4.70 -7.55
C LEU A 492 44.77 3.86 -8.59
N THR A 493 44.13 2.83 -9.15
CA THR A 493 44.78 1.89 -10.08
C THR A 493 44.69 2.33 -11.53
N LYS A 494 43.62 3.03 -11.95
CA LYS A 494 43.42 3.45 -13.34
C LYS A 494 43.73 4.91 -13.65
N ASN A 495 43.73 5.81 -12.66
CA ASN A 495 43.91 7.23 -12.92
C ASN A 495 45.35 7.69 -12.56
N SER A 496 46.22 7.77 -13.57
CA SER A 496 47.65 8.07 -13.40
C SER A 496 47.93 9.43 -12.74
N ARG A 497 47.05 10.43 -12.94
CA ARG A 497 47.15 11.76 -12.32
C ARG A 497 46.78 11.74 -10.83
N PHE A 498 45.70 11.02 -10.47
CA PHE A 498 45.28 10.88 -9.07
C PHE A 498 46.31 10.10 -8.26
N ARG A 499 46.90 9.07 -8.88
CA ARG A 499 47.99 8.27 -8.30
C ARG A 499 49.22 9.12 -7.95
N ARG A 500 49.62 10.08 -8.79
CA ARG A 500 50.73 11.00 -8.50
C ARG A 500 50.41 11.97 -7.35
N SER A 501 49.23 12.59 -7.36
CA SER A 501 48.79 13.53 -6.32
C SER A 501 48.71 12.88 -4.93
N VAL A 502 48.11 11.68 -4.85
CA VAL A 502 48.02 10.91 -3.59
C VAL A 502 49.40 10.42 -3.15
N HIS A 503 50.25 9.97 -4.07
CA HIS A 503 51.61 9.53 -3.74
C HIS A 503 52.48 10.68 -3.23
N GLU A 504 52.42 11.87 -3.84
CA GLU A 504 53.15 13.06 -3.38
C GLU A 504 52.65 13.53 -2.01
N ARG A 505 51.34 13.54 -1.75
CA ARG A 505 50.78 13.92 -0.44
C ARG A 505 51.05 12.90 0.67
N LEU A 506 51.00 11.60 0.36
CA LEU A 506 51.40 10.54 1.31
C LEU A 506 52.90 10.53 1.57
N LEU A 507 53.74 10.90 0.60
CA LEU A 507 55.19 11.07 0.81
C LEU A 507 55.51 12.27 1.70
N ILE A 508 54.68 13.32 1.67
CA ILE A 508 54.78 14.48 2.59
C ILE A 508 54.35 14.08 4.01
N LEU A 509 53.34 13.23 4.17
CA LEU A 509 52.88 12.74 5.48
C LEU A 509 53.75 11.61 6.06
N ILE A 510 54.41 10.81 5.23
CA ILE A 510 55.17 9.62 5.64
C ILE A 510 56.66 9.85 5.38
N ARG A 511 57.23 10.79 6.13
CA ARG A 511 58.68 10.99 6.23
C ARG A 511 59.29 9.99 7.24
N HIS A 512 58.98 8.69 7.12
CA HIS A 512 59.65 7.63 7.89
C HIS A 512 60.03 6.45 6.98
N ARG A 513 61.34 6.24 6.84
CA ARG A 513 62.02 5.30 5.91
C ARG A 513 61.63 3.82 6.01
N GLN A 514 60.81 3.41 6.98
CA GLN A 514 60.59 1.99 7.29
C GLN A 514 59.46 1.31 6.48
N LEU A 515 58.60 2.07 5.77
CA LEU A 515 57.45 1.46 5.09
C LEU A 515 57.73 0.98 3.66
N LYS A 516 58.79 1.50 3.00
CA LYS A 516 59.11 1.17 1.59
C LYS A 516 59.44 -0.33 1.41
N THR A 517 60.11 -0.92 2.40
CA THR A 517 60.43 -2.36 2.47
C THR A 517 59.20 -3.22 2.81
N ARG A 518 58.26 -2.72 3.63
CA ARG A 518 57.03 -3.47 3.95
C ARG A 518 56.04 -3.49 2.78
N ILE A 519 55.96 -2.42 1.98
CA ILE A 519 55.09 -2.35 0.80
C ILE A 519 55.62 -3.26 -0.33
N SER A 520 56.94 -3.36 -0.52
CA SER A 520 57.50 -4.29 -1.51
C SER A 520 57.23 -5.75 -1.12
N LEU A 521 57.40 -6.10 0.16
CA LEU A 521 57.07 -7.42 0.72
C LEU A 521 55.58 -7.74 0.64
N PHE A 522 54.70 -6.77 0.87
CA PHE A 522 53.25 -6.96 0.75
C PHE A 522 52.81 -7.14 -0.71
N ARG A 523 53.45 -6.41 -1.64
CA ARG A 523 53.22 -6.55 -3.09
C ARG A 523 53.66 -7.91 -3.61
N GLU A 524 54.77 -8.43 -3.08
CA GLU A 524 55.28 -9.77 -3.39
C GLU A 524 54.40 -10.88 -2.80
N ARG A 525 53.86 -10.69 -1.58
CA ARG A 525 52.85 -11.60 -0.99
C ARG A 525 51.52 -11.58 -1.74
N LEU A 526 51.07 -10.41 -2.22
CA LEU A 526 49.86 -10.31 -3.05
C LEU A 526 50.04 -10.93 -4.44
N SER A 527 51.26 -11.02 -4.97
CA SER A 527 51.54 -11.76 -6.21
C SER A 527 51.66 -13.27 -6.02
N ARG A 528 51.71 -13.77 -4.77
CA ARG A 528 51.65 -15.20 -4.45
C ARG A 528 50.23 -15.69 -4.12
N LEU A 529 49.22 -14.81 -4.18
CA LEU A 529 47.82 -15.26 -4.18
C LEU A 529 47.60 -16.17 -5.39
N PRO A 530 47.04 -17.38 -5.22
CA PRO A 530 46.86 -18.33 -6.31
C PRO A 530 46.17 -17.68 -7.50
N ASP A 531 46.70 -17.86 -8.71
CA ASP A 531 46.13 -17.30 -9.96
C ASP A 531 44.64 -17.64 -10.15
N PHE A 532 44.18 -18.72 -9.50
CA PHE A 532 42.78 -19.08 -9.36
C PHE A 532 41.90 -17.96 -8.79
N LEU A 533 42.30 -17.28 -7.71
CA LEU A 533 41.52 -16.20 -7.09
C LEU A 533 41.45 -14.94 -7.98
N ARG A 534 42.52 -14.66 -8.73
CA ARG A 534 42.60 -13.50 -9.62
C ARG A 534 41.77 -13.68 -10.90
N ARG A 535 41.70 -14.90 -11.44
CA ARG A 535 40.88 -15.24 -12.63
C ARG A 535 39.41 -15.48 -12.29
N ASN A 536 39.13 -16.06 -11.14
CA ASN A 536 37.79 -16.49 -10.74
C ASN A 536 37.11 -15.57 -9.74
N TRP A 537 37.68 -14.41 -9.38
CA TRP A 537 37.02 -13.42 -8.51
C TRP A 537 35.59 -13.07 -8.95
N ARG A 538 35.32 -13.03 -10.26
CA ARG A 538 33.96 -12.85 -10.80
C ARG A 538 33.04 -14.03 -10.51
N TRP A 539 33.57 -15.24 -10.57
CA TRP A 539 32.87 -16.48 -10.20
C TRP A 539 32.74 -16.64 -8.69
N PHE A 540 33.66 -16.08 -7.90
CA PHE A 540 33.62 -16.06 -6.44
C PHE A 540 32.56 -15.06 -5.95
N LEU A 541 32.47 -13.87 -6.57
CA LEU A 541 31.37 -12.95 -6.35
C LEU A 541 30.03 -13.55 -6.78
N LEU A 542 29.99 -14.19 -7.95
CA LEU A 542 28.77 -14.85 -8.44
C LEU A 542 28.37 -16.04 -7.56
N SER A 543 29.32 -16.85 -7.09
CA SER A 543 29.07 -17.98 -6.19
C SER A 543 28.71 -17.50 -4.79
N PHE A 544 29.28 -16.40 -4.32
CA PHE A 544 28.88 -15.76 -3.07
C PHE A 544 27.45 -15.22 -3.18
N PHE A 545 27.10 -14.59 -4.31
CA PHE A 545 25.73 -14.12 -4.56
C PHE A 545 24.73 -15.27 -4.73
N VAL A 546 25.11 -16.35 -5.43
CA VAL A 546 24.29 -17.55 -5.62
C VAL A 546 24.15 -18.33 -4.31
N PHE A 547 25.22 -18.45 -3.53
CA PHE A 547 25.18 -19.06 -2.20
C PHE A 547 24.27 -18.28 -1.27
N PHE A 548 24.36 -16.95 -1.24
CA PHE A 548 23.45 -16.13 -0.45
C PHE A 548 22.02 -16.15 -0.99
N ALA A 549 21.83 -16.19 -2.32
CA ALA A 549 20.51 -16.33 -2.93
C ALA A 549 19.85 -17.67 -2.56
N LEU A 550 20.62 -18.76 -2.62
CA LEU A 550 20.20 -20.10 -2.20
C LEU A 550 20.00 -20.19 -0.69
N LEU A 551 20.81 -19.51 0.12
CA LEU A 551 20.62 -19.41 1.57
C LEU A 551 19.35 -18.64 1.91
N THR A 552 19.05 -17.53 1.22
CA THR A 552 17.74 -16.85 1.36
C THR A 552 16.59 -17.70 0.87
N LEU A 553 16.76 -18.48 -0.21
CA LEU A 553 15.74 -19.41 -0.69
C LEU A 553 15.53 -20.56 0.30
N PHE A 554 16.59 -21.07 0.91
CA PHE A 554 16.53 -22.13 1.92
C PHE A 554 15.89 -21.62 3.21
N LEU A 555 16.28 -20.45 3.71
CA LEU A 555 15.62 -19.80 4.86
C LEU A 555 14.15 -19.48 4.58
N TYR A 556 13.81 -19.08 3.35
CA TYR A 556 12.43 -18.86 2.92
C TYR A 556 11.62 -20.18 2.84
N LEU A 557 12.24 -21.27 2.39
CA LEU A 557 11.59 -22.58 2.32
C LEU A 557 11.46 -23.23 3.71
N ASP A 558 12.41 -22.98 4.61
CA ASP A 558 12.36 -23.42 6.01
C ASP A 558 11.22 -22.71 6.76
N GLU A 559 11.03 -21.41 6.52
CA GLU A 559 9.90 -20.61 7.04
C GLU A 559 8.54 -21.00 6.41
N GLN A 560 8.52 -21.47 5.15
CA GLN A 560 7.32 -22.07 4.53
C GLN A 560 7.00 -23.48 5.06
N SER A 561 7.99 -24.25 5.53
CA SER A 561 7.75 -25.59 6.08
C SER A 561 6.97 -25.55 7.39
N SER A 562 6.98 -24.41 8.10
CA SER A 562 6.12 -24.11 9.24
C SER A 562 4.78 -23.44 8.89
N CYS A 563 4.49 -23.17 7.61
CA CYS A 563 3.30 -22.42 7.17
C CYS A 563 2.56 -23.09 6.00
N ASN A 564 2.35 -24.40 6.06
CA ASN A 564 1.41 -25.10 5.18
C ASN A 564 0.01 -25.18 5.80
N GLU A 565 -0.62 -24.02 6.04
CA GLU A 565 -2.05 -23.94 6.33
C GLU A 565 -2.56 -22.51 6.08
N PHE A 566 -2.62 -22.06 4.81
CA PHE A 566 -3.34 -20.82 4.47
C PHE A 566 -3.94 -20.92 3.07
N CYS A 567 -5.22 -21.30 3.02
CA CYS A 567 -6.10 -21.09 1.88
C CYS A 567 -7.43 -20.52 2.39
N LEU A 568 -7.93 -19.49 1.69
CA LEU A 568 -9.28 -18.89 1.73
C LEU A 568 -9.49 -17.64 2.62
N SER A 569 -9.40 -16.46 1.98
CA SER A 569 -10.44 -15.43 2.10
C SER A 569 -10.38 -14.48 0.89
N ARG A 570 -11.37 -14.57 -0.01
CA ARG A 570 -11.71 -13.52 -0.98
C ARG A 570 -13.17 -13.16 -0.73
N GLY A 571 -13.42 -11.94 -0.26
CA GLY A 571 -14.74 -11.33 -0.14
C GLY A 571 -14.75 -10.01 -0.91
N TYR A 572 -15.85 -9.78 -1.62
CA TYR A 572 -16.09 -8.76 -2.64
C TYR A 572 -16.01 -7.31 -2.17
N ALA A 573 -15.45 -6.43 -3.01
CA ALA A 573 -15.66 -4.98 -3.00
C ALA A 573 -16.79 -4.63 -3.97
N GLY A 574 -17.87 -4.03 -3.46
CA GLY A 574 -18.92 -3.41 -4.26
C GLY A 574 -18.85 -1.90 -4.09
N GLY A 575 -18.65 -1.17 -5.18
CA GLY A 575 -18.80 0.28 -5.23
C GLY A 575 -19.66 0.63 -6.43
N GLU A 576 -20.77 1.32 -6.20
CA GLU A 576 -21.46 2.09 -7.22
C GLU A 576 -21.79 3.49 -6.70
N ARG A 577 -21.51 4.46 -7.58
CA ARG A 577 -22.19 5.75 -7.86
C ARG A 577 -21.16 6.88 -7.93
N SER A 578 -21.25 7.86 -8.82
CA SER A 578 -21.99 8.13 -10.06
C SER A 578 -21.58 9.56 -10.43
N PHE A 579 -21.21 9.90 -11.67
CA PHE A 579 -21.38 11.28 -12.17
C PHE A 579 -21.51 11.35 -13.70
N GLN A 580 -22.43 12.21 -14.11
CA GLN A 580 -23.06 12.39 -15.42
C GLN A 580 -22.20 13.08 -16.48
N GLY A 581 -22.41 12.71 -17.74
CA GLY A 581 -21.98 13.43 -18.94
C GLY A 581 -22.59 12.84 -20.22
N THR A 582 -23.73 13.41 -20.64
CA THR A 582 -24.35 13.45 -21.98
C THR A 582 -24.15 12.29 -22.98
N VAL A 583 -25.23 11.50 -23.13
CA VAL A 583 -25.81 10.85 -24.33
C VAL A 583 -24.90 10.61 -25.55
N ASP A 584 -24.55 9.34 -25.76
CA ASP A 584 -24.81 8.60 -27.01
C ASP A 584 -24.99 7.10 -26.66
N HIS A 585 -26.18 6.56 -26.96
CA HIS A 585 -26.49 5.14 -26.80
C HIS A 585 -25.89 4.33 -27.96
N TYR A 586 -25.26 3.17 -27.69
CA TYR A 586 -25.63 1.85 -28.22
C TYR A 586 -24.75 0.73 -27.61
N HIS A 587 -25.43 -0.18 -26.89
CA HIS A 587 -25.14 -1.57 -26.51
C HIS A 587 -23.73 -2.18 -26.73
N LEU A 588 -23.13 -2.66 -25.63
CA LEU A 588 -22.12 -3.71 -25.64
C LEU A 588 -22.70 -5.00 -25.04
N GLY A 589 -23.13 -5.88 -25.96
CA GLY A 589 -23.28 -7.29 -25.67
C GLY A 589 -21.93 -7.97 -25.45
N TYR A 590 -21.98 -9.03 -24.66
CA TYR A 590 -20.94 -10.04 -24.48
C TYR A 590 -20.14 -10.33 -25.75
N ASN A 591 -18.82 -10.38 -25.61
CA ASN A 591 -17.97 -11.03 -26.61
C ASN A 591 -17.18 -12.19 -26.01
N HIS A 592 -17.14 -13.24 -26.83
CA HIS A 592 -16.82 -14.64 -26.58
C HIS A 592 -15.34 -14.92 -26.88
N GLN A 593 -14.81 -16.01 -26.29
CA GLN A 593 -13.59 -16.78 -26.68
C GLN A 593 -12.23 -16.15 -26.36
N THR A 594 -11.17 -16.81 -25.90
CA THR A 594 -10.76 -18.21 -25.55
C THR A 594 -9.43 -18.01 -24.76
N GLU A 595 -8.86 -18.86 -23.89
CA GLU A 595 -8.67 -20.30 -23.95
C GLU A 595 -8.04 -20.80 -22.62
N ASN A 596 -8.48 -21.97 -22.14
CA ASN A 596 -7.75 -22.95 -21.32
C ASN A 596 -6.66 -22.48 -20.33
N LYS A 597 -7.00 -22.35 -19.04
CA LYS A 597 -6.15 -22.89 -17.96
C LYS A 597 -7.00 -23.47 -16.82
N ARG A 598 -7.04 -24.81 -16.77
CA ARG A 598 -7.45 -25.62 -15.61
C ARG A 598 -6.81 -25.05 -14.33
N HIS A 599 -7.62 -24.59 -13.39
CA HIS A 599 -7.21 -24.54 -11.99
C HIS A 599 -8.18 -25.42 -11.20
N ASN A 600 -7.68 -26.61 -10.85
CA ASN A 600 -8.23 -27.42 -9.78
C ASN A 600 -8.16 -26.58 -8.50
N LEU A 601 -9.32 -26.18 -7.98
CA LEU A 601 -9.47 -25.83 -6.57
C LEU A 601 -10.21 -27.00 -5.93
N LEU A 602 -9.40 -27.90 -5.38
CA LEU A 602 -9.86 -28.90 -4.43
C LEU A 602 -10.21 -28.15 -3.14
N CYS A 603 -11.51 -27.96 -2.88
CA CYS A 603 -12.03 -27.73 -1.54
C CYS A 603 -12.97 -28.89 -1.24
N THR A 604 -12.45 -29.89 -0.54
CA THR A 604 -13.21 -31.03 -0.05
C THR A 604 -13.78 -30.68 1.31
N ALA A 605 -15.05 -30.27 1.36
CA ALA A 605 -15.91 -30.41 2.53
C ALA A 605 -17.35 -30.62 2.04
N LEU A 606 -17.97 -31.70 2.50
CA LEU A 606 -19.28 -32.25 2.12
C LEU A 606 -20.48 -31.36 2.49
N CYS A 607 -20.49 -30.13 2.00
CA CYS A 607 -21.71 -29.43 1.60
C CYS A 607 -21.59 -29.30 0.09
N ASP A 608 -22.43 -30.00 -0.66
CA ASP A 608 -22.46 -29.88 -2.12
C ASP A 608 -22.86 -28.43 -2.48
N LYS A 609 -21.90 -27.50 -2.49
CA LYS A 609 -21.99 -26.26 -3.27
C LYS A 609 -21.92 -26.70 -4.73
N THR A 610 -23.00 -27.32 -5.19
CA THR A 610 -23.16 -27.70 -6.58
C THR A 610 -23.24 -26.39 -7.34
N ARG A 611 -22.14 -26.04 -8.01
CA ARG A 611 -22.14 -24.88 -8.88
C ARG A 611 -23.26 -25.11 -9.91
N PRO A 612 -24.12 -24.12 -10.15
CA PRO A 612 -25.16 -24.25 -11.17
C PRO A 612 -24.47 -24.56 -12.50
N GLU A 613 -24.80 -25.70 -13.09
CA GLU A 613 -24.46 -25.96 -14.49
C GLU A 613 -25.45 -25.17 -15.32
N MET A 614 -25.04 -23.98 -15.76
CA MET A 614 -25.85 -23.11 -16.61
C MET A 614 -26.20 -23.86 -17.91
N VAL A 615 -27.51 -24.04 -18.15
CA VAL A 615 -28.02 -24.80 -19.30
C VAL A 615 -28.41 -23.85 -20.42
N TYR A 616 -29.05 -22.72 -20.11
CA TYR A 616 -29.56 -21.80 -21.12
C TYR A 616 -29.83 -20.39 -20.54
N VAL A 617 -29.51 -19.35 -21.31
CA VAL A 617 -29.84 -17.93 -21.01
C VAL A 617 -30.45 -17.30 -22.26
N SER A 618 -31.64 -16.73 -22.12
CA SER A 618 -32.27 -15.90 -23.17
C SER A 618 -32.85 -14.63 -22.56
N ASN A 619 -33.22 -13.65 -23.40
CA ASN A 619 -33.87 -12.41 -22.97
C ASN A 619 -35.21 -12.59 -22.23
N GLY A 620 -35.69 -13.84 -22.06
CA GLY A 620 -36.97 -14.15 -21.41
C GLY A 620 -36.91 -15.16 -20.26
N TYR A 621 -35.80 -15.90 -20.05
CA TYR A 621 -35.63 -16.76 -18.88
C TYR A 621 -34.17 -17.22 -18.68
N VAL A 622 -33.84 -17.58 -17.44
CA VAL A 622 -32.55 -18.20 -17.05
C VAL A 622 -32.82 -19.62 -16.56
N GLN A 623 -32.06 -20.60 -17.07
CA GLN A 623 -32.19 -22.01 -16.70
C GLN A 623 -30.84 -22.66 -16.37
N PHE A 624 -30.78 -23.35 -15.23
CA PHE A 624 -29.58 -24.03 -14.75
C PHE A 624 -29.91 -25.30 -13.97
N ASN A 625 -28.97 -26.26 -13.99
CA ASN A 625 -29.09 -27.52 -13.26
C ASN A 625 -28.27 -27.48 -11.98
N MET A 626 -28.82 -28.03 -10.89
CA MET A 626 -28.10 -28.21 -9.63
C MET A 626 -28.24 -29.63 -9.11
N ALA A 627 -27.18 -30.12 -8.46
CA ALA A 627 -27.27 -31.37 -7.72
C ALA A 627 -27.86 -31.12 -6.33
N ILE A 628 -28.70 -32.05 -5.89
CA ILE A 628 -29.39 -32.02 -4.59
C ILE A 628 -29.11 -33.31 -3.83
N VAL A 629 -29.21 -33.24 -2.50
CA VAL A 629 -28.98 -34.40 -1.64
C VAL A 629 -30.28 -35.17 -1.50
N LYS A 630 -30.30 -36.44 -1.94
CA LYS A 630 -31.47 -37.31 -1.81
C LYS A 630 -31.90 -37.47 -0.36
N ASP A 631 -33.21 -37.58 -0.14
CA ASP A 631 -33.82 -37.84 1.16
C ASP A 631 -33.52 -36.80 2.26
N ARG A 632 -33.04 -35.61 1.88
CA ARG A 632 -32.79 -34.49 2.80
C ARG A 632 -33.57 -33.24 2.40
N GLU A 633 -33.75 -32.35 3.37
CA GLU A 633 -34.28 -31.01 3.10
C GLU A 633 -33.24 -30.21 2.33
N ASN A 634 -33.55 -29.88 1.08
CA ASN A 634 -32.71 -29.03 0.23
C ASN A 634 -33.38 -27.65 0.16
N ARG A 635 -32.61 -26.60 0.41
CA ARG A 635 -33.06 -25.22 0.27
C ARG A 635 -32.26 -24.53 -0.81
N LEU A 636 -32.96 -24.04 -1.82
CA LEU A 636 -32.39 -23.23 -2.88
C LEU A 636 -32.20 -21.81 -2.39
N PHE A 637 -30.96 -21.33 -2.42
CA PHE A 637 -30.64 -19.93 -2.22
C PHE A 637 -30.29 -19.27 -3.55
N LEU A 638 -30.86 -18.10 -3.82
CA LEU A 638 -30.61 -17.28 -5.00
C LEU A 638 -30.30 -15.85 -4.57
N ARG A 639 -29.22 -15.27 -5.11
CA ARG A 639 -28.89 -13.86 -4.97
C ARG A 639 -28.88 -13.20 -6.34
N MET A 640 -29.75 -12.21 -6.49
CA MET A 640 -30.09 -11.63 -7.78
C MET A 640 -29.98 -10.11 -7.71
N TRP A 641 -29.49 -9.48 -8.77
CA TRP A 641 -29.53 -8.02 -8.89
C TRP A 641 -30.86 -7.61 -9.53
N ASP A 642 -31.66 -6.84 -8.79
CA ASP A 642 -32.96 -6.36 -9.27
C ASP A 642 -32.79 -5.06 -10.07
N ASN A 643 -33.41 -5.00 -11.24
CA ASN A 643 -33.46 -3.81 -12.09
C ASN A 643 -34.86 -3.20 -12.00
N VAL A 644 -34.97 -1.87 -12.01
CA VAL A 644 -36.21 -1.12 -11.73
C VAL A 644 -37.40 -1.53 -12.63
N ASN A 645 -37.13 -2.14 -13.78
CA ASN A 645 -38.11 -2.60 -14.75
C ASN A 645 -38.57 -4.07 -14.57
N CYS A 646 -38.00 -4.83 -13.62
CA CYS A 646 -38.27 -6.27 -13.47
C CYS A 646 -39.11 -6.56 -12.22
N ARG A 647 -40.41 -6.27 -12.27
CA ARG A 647 -41.29 -6.30 -11.08
C ARG A 647 -41.65 -7.71 -10.58
N SER A 648 -41.67 -8.70 -11.46
CA SER A 648 -41.94 -10.09 -11.05
C SER A 648 -41.40 -11.13 -12.03
N GLY A 649 -41.10 -12.32 -11.52
CA GLY A 649 -40.75 -13.50 -12.29
C GLY A 649 -41.38 -14.77 -11.71
N ASP A 650 -41.42 -15.83 -12.50
CA ASP A 650 -41.98 -17.12 -12.15
C ASP A 650 -40.85 -18.15 -11.99
N LEU A 651 -40.79 -18.80 -10.82
CA LEU A 651 -39.82 -19.84 -10.52
C LEU A 651 -40.41 -21.21 -10.82
N TYR A 652 -39.69 -22.01 -11.59
CA TYR A 652 -39.99 -23.38 -11.91
C TYR A 652 -38.87 -24.31 -11.46
N ILE A 653 -39.24 -25.49 -10.97
CA ILE A 653 -38.33 -26.59 -10.64
C ILE A 653 -38.76 -27.80 -11.46
N ASN A 654 -37.87 -28.34 -12.31
CA ASN A 654 -38.19 -29.38 -13.29
C ASN A 654 -39.46 -29.06 -14.10
N ASP A 655 -39.59 -27.82 -14.54
CA ASP A 655 -40.74 -27.27 -15.28
C ASP A 655 -42.08 -27.24 -14.51
N VAL A 656 -42.07 -27.51 -13.20
CA VAL A 656 -43.23 -27.32 -12.32
C VAL A 656 -43.18 -25.94 -11.70
N PHE A 657 -44.24 -25.15 -11.88
CA PHE A 657 -44.36 -23.83 -11.28
C PHE A 657 -44.35 -23.92 -9.75
N MET A 658 -43.43 -23.19 -9.12
CA MET A 658 -43.27 -23.18 -7.68
C MET A 658 -43.94 -21.97 -7.05
N LYS A 659 -43.54 -20.78 -7.48
CA LYS A 659 -44.03 -19.52 -6.93
C LYS A 659 -43.64 -18.36 -7.84
N LYS A 660 -44.43 -17.29 -7.74
CA LYS A 660 -44.05 -15.97 -8.22
C LYS A 660 -43.05 -15.33 -7.26
N ILE A 661 -41.98 -14.77 -7.82
CA ILE A 661 -40.96 -14.00 -7.14
C ILE A 661 -41.20 -12.54 -7.50
N GLU A 662 -41.42 -11.69 -6.50
CA GLU A 662 -41.61 -10.26 -6.70
C GLU A 662 -40.29 -9.54 -6.42
N GLY A 663 -39.88 -8.70 -7.36
CA GLY A 663 -38.80 -7.74 -7.16
C GLY A 663 -39.27 -6.62 -6.22
N ASN A 664 -38.34 -5.97 -5.52
CA ASN A 664 -38.70 -4.87 -4.61
C ASN A 664 -38.77 -3.51 -5.33
N GLY A 665 -38.49 -3.49 -6.65
CA GLY A 665 -38.55 -2.29 -7.49
C GLY A 665 -37.47 -1.25 -7.18
N LYS A 666 -36.43 -1.62 -6.43
CA LYS A 666 -35.28 -0.77 -6.07
C LYS A 666 -34.01 -1.39 -6.64
N PHE A 667 -33.05 -0.54 -7.04
CA PHE A 667 -31.70 -1.00 -7.38
C PHE A 667 -31.04 -1.65 -6.15
N GLY A 668 -30.66 -2.92 -6.25
CA GLY A 668 -29.90 -3.62 -5.23
C GLY A 668 -29.94 -5.14 -5.34
N TRP A 669 -29.13 -5.79 -4.50
CA TRP A 669 -29.15 -7.24 -4.36
C TRP A 669 -30.40 -7.68 -3.59
N HIS A 670 -31.10 -8.67 -4.13
CA HIS A 670 -32.16 -9.37 -3.44
C HIS A 670 -31.81 -10.85 -3.28
N GLU A 671 -32.06 -11.36 -2.09
CA GLU A 671 -31.81 -12.76 -1.74
C GLU A 671 -33.14 -13.48 -1.56
N PHE A 672 -33.20 -14.70 -2.08
CA PHE A 672 -34.36 -15.55 -1.99
C PHE A 672 -33.95 -16.93 -1.50
N GLU A 673 -34.69 -17.48 -0.54
CA GLU A 673 -34.52 -18.84 -0.06
C GLU A 673 -35.82 -19.62 -0.23
N PHE A 674 -35.74 -20.75 -0.94
CA PHE A 674 -36.88 -21.59 -1.25
C PHE A 674 -36.63 -23.03 -0.80
N LYS A 675 -37.61 -23.62 -0.12
CA LYS A 675 -37.56 -25.06 0.19
C LYS A 675 -37.93 -25.86 -1.05
N ILE A 676 -37.07 -26.79 -1.46
CA ILE A 676 -37.38 -27.71 -2.57
C ILE A 676 -38.36 -28.78 -2.06
N PRO A 677 -39.52 -28.97 -2.70
CA PRO A 677 -40.48 -30.00 -2.29
C PRO A 677 -39.88 -31.41 -2.32
N LYS A 678 -40.30 -32.26 -1.37
CA LYS A 678 -39.83 -33.65 -1.25
C LYS A 678 -40.10 -34.50 -2.50
N GLU A 679 -41.07 -34.12 -3.31
CA GLU A 679 -41.39 -34.79 -4.58
C GLU A 679 -40.23 -34.71 -5.57
N PHE A 680 -39.39 -33.67 -5.49
CA PHE A 680 -38.20 -33.51 -6.33
C PHE A 680 -36.93 -34.12 -5.70
N THR A 681 -36.95 -34.49 -4.41
CA THR A 681 -35.76 -35.00 -3.69
C THR A 681 -35.35 -36.43 -4.05
N ASN A 682 -36.15 -37.14 -4.85
CA ASN A 682 -35.80 -38.47 -5.38
C ASN A 682 -34.78 -38.40 -6.54
N SER A 683 -34.67 -37.24 -7.19
CA SER A 683 -33.65 -36.98 -8.22
C SER A 683 -32.32 -36.59 -7.58
N SER A 684 -31.20 -36.93 -8.21
CA SER A 684 -29.88 -36.40 -7.81
C SER A 684 -29.64 -34.98 -8.35
N ARG A 685 -30.48 -34.51 -9.28
CA ARG A 685 -30.38 -33.19 -9.89
C ARG A 685 -31.76 -32.57 -10.13
N VAL A 686 -31.84 -31.26 -10.03
CA VAL A 686 -33.02 -30.47 -10.38
C VAL A 686 -32.64 -29.39 -11.39
N THR A 687 -33.53 -29.13 -12.33
CA THR A 687 -33.48 -28.01 -13.26
C THR A 687 -34.25 -26.85 -12.64
N ILE A 688 -33.59 -25.72 -12.47
CA ILE A 688 -34.25 -24.48 -12.04
C ILE A 688 -34.42 -23.59 -13.27
N LYS A 689 -35.62 -23.07 -13.45
CA LYS A 689 -35.93 -22.11 -14.49
C LYS A 689 -36.62 -20.89 -13.88
N LEU A 690 -36.13 -19.71 -14.21
CA LEU A 690 -36.66 -18.42 -13.79
C LEU A 690 -37.14 -17.69 -15.04
N GLU A 691 -38.45 -17.53 -15.20
CA GLU A 691 -39.04 -16.79 -16.32
C GLU A 691 -39.44 -15.39 -15.87
N HIS A 692 -39.14 -14.37 -16.68
CA HIS A 692 -39.53 -13.00 -16.36
C HIS A 692 -40.95 -12.75 -16.85
N SER A 693 -41.79 -12.10 -16.03
CA SER A 693 -43.18 -11.80 -16.43
C SER A 693 -43.32 -10.52 -17.26
N ASP A 694 -42.26 -9.70 -17.37
CA ASP A 694 -42.30 -8.36 -17.96
C ASP A 694 -41.50 -8.27 -19.28
N PRO A 695 -42.13 -7.96 -20.43
CA PRO A 695 -41.45 -7.89 -21.72
C PRO A 695 -40.48 -6.70 -21.88
N GLU A 696 -40.49 -5.70 -20.99
CA GLU A 696 -39.52 -4.58 -20.97
C GLU A 696 -38.31 -4.83 -20.05
N CYS A 697 -38.28 -5.97 -19.35
CA CYS A 697 -37.16 -6.36 -18.48
C CYS A 697 -36.00 -6.94 -19.32
N TYR A 698 -34.83 -6.31 -19.27
CA TYR A 698 -33.62 -6.75 -19.99
C TYR A 698 -32.83 -7.87 -19.27
N GLY A 699 -33.45 -8.55 -18.30
CA GLY A 699 -32.92 -9.74 -17.64
C GLY A 699 -32.63 -9.57 -16.15
N TRP A 700 -32.63 -10.69 -15.43
CA TRP A 700 -32.15 -10.80 -14.06
C TRP A 700 -30.67 -11.19 -14.04
N ASP A 701 -29.82 -10.44 -13.32
CA ASP A 701 -28.41 -10.80 -13.17
C ASP A 701 -28.23 -11.71 -11.94
N LEU A 702 -28.06 -13.00 -12.19
CA LEU A 702 -27.90 -14.02 -11.15
C LEU A 702 -26.44 -14.07 -10.71
N SER A 703 -26.14 -13.52 -9.53
CA SER A 703 -24.78 -13.51 -8.98
C SER A 703 -24.45 -14.79 -8.24
N GLU A 704 -25.40 -15.34 -7.46
CA GLU A 704 -25.16 -16.56 -6.70
C GLU A 704 -26.39 -17.47 -6.70
N ALA A 705 -26.16 -18.76 -6.86
CA ALA A 705 -27.16 -19.80 -6.66
C ALA A 705 -26.50 -21.03 -6.04
N TYR A 706 -27.06 -21.55 -4.94
CA TYR A 706 -26.58 -22.79 -4.32
C TYR A 706 -27.68 -23.51 -3.53
N ILE A 707 -27.47 -24.81 -3.30
CA ILE A 707 -28.32 -25.62 -2.42
C ILE A 707 -27.72 -25.67 -1.02
N ARG A 708 -28.51 -25.28 -0.02
CA ARG A 708 -28.20 -25.43 1.40
C ARG A 708 -28.96 -26.60 1.99
N VAL A 709 -28.24 -27.48 2.69
CA VAL A 709 -28.84 -28.56 3.49
C VAL A 709 -28.79 -28.14 4.97
N PRO A 710 -29.93 -27.96 5.65
CA PRO A 710 -29.95 -27.61 7.07
C PRO A 710 -29.18 -28.64 7.91
N GLY A 711 -28.33 -28.16 8.81
CA GLY A 711 -27.52 -29.01 9.70
C GLY A 711 -26.09 -29.29 9.23
N CYS A 712 -25.70 -28.88 8.01
CA CYS A 712 -24.30 -28.91 7.61
C CYS A 712 -23.60 -27.58 7.98
N ARG A 713 -22.55 -27.63 8.82
CA ARG A 713 -21.71 -26.47 9.17
C ARG A 713 -20.60 -26.31 8.12
N CYS A 714 -20.46 -25.12 7.56
CA CYS A 714 -19.26 -24.74 6.80
C CYS A 714 -18.16 -24.38 7.81
N TYR A 715 -16.99 -25.00 7.71
CA TYR A 715 -15.76 -24.52 8.33
C TYR A 715 -14.98 -23.70 7.31
#